data_AF-A0A439D9W8-F1
#
_entry.id   AF-A0A439D9W8-F1
#
_cell.length_a   1.000
_cell.length_b   1.000
_cell.length_c   1.000
_cell.angle_alpha   90.00
_cell.angle_beta   90.00
_cell.angle_gamma   90.00
#
_symmetry.space_group_name_H-M   'P 1'
#
loop_
_entity.id
_entity.type
_entity.pdbx_description
1 polymer ?
#
loop_
_entity_poly.entity_id
_entity_poly.type
_entity_poly.pdbx_seq_one_letter_code
_entity_poly.pdbx_strand_id
1 'polypeptide(L)'
;MNIGEPPPADLPDSPWAARFTRQQNSRNVFTWDNLQHSGYAPEGPRVNDPIRYLDTAGFPELGENPVTPNNEEMDKIFRTESYQNHKLRGLWTWEANTLNRWVNFGPEFGSFSGGHVTRDDPNLTQTIKSAFDRSKVKVDETRWYKFFGKDRWYDWIQTSPPATTGGLLWTVDDPRVWGELSICLELADRAFKALIEDRNPFVRKFGSNNVYKRWEDVLPSAAGYDKPPFEGARVILDLATERAVAQAKHETFQFEHIAQMSKDQWIQRLEELMSTYKWSFIDDKNLPVEALDFNPIGGMFTGMCLLNSRRLTLLLGDSITLAERCQMYYNLLVSIVHELTHGIVSARIQNNPPGQVRPNIGRGLEPFINFYGINEIGHMMESYLFGGSNVLLPVMYPIPLAVASYTMPCPLYLRYHWVPGEWMKDGAPIEVTYIPSSWTSKLVSEAFWNDQTIPQKSANFFHRPNIFTTTTPYNIGDPWHGVDPDPDDDTLVAMTDSDTAVLDSWNERYELWDNIRSGWHDFEKFKWNKSPWGLIEWRVKIDRFTVAFAQRDEVTCARIATNLTHCINWSVDRALYLRYLPRNGRDASSWWVIHCIGLLMMASMPIRTQKITKISSVADKPVTFTATPSRKAAAAGQISTVYINMPVREEEPFDIDKSLFYNQVRETGEKVNGITQMDYLGLISDVLREITLYAPMYAMWLGSIMAAQAKLYTDRRTIRTEYSGAHVARWSSKWFFEIPEYSQHIIRVANDKQYDMNWNRDTERLEYGQEGRMGDGWAHMIPRP
;
A
#
# COMPACT_ATOMS: atom_id res chain seq x y z
N MET A 1 14.30 13.03 37.50
CA MET A 1 14.94 11.99 36.69
C MET A 1 15.99 12.63 35.79
N ASN A 2 17.20 12.07 35.81
CA ASN A 2 18.39 12.49 35.08
C ASN A 2 18.31 12.14 33.58
N ILE A 3 19.22 12.73 32.82
CA ILE A 3 19.41 12.68 31.36
C ILE A 3 19.40 11.25 30.81
N GLY A 4 18.68 11.03 29.70
CA GLY A 4 19.12 10.15 28.61
C GLY A 4 19.32 8.67 28.93
N GLU A 5 18.32 8.00 29.46
CA GLU A 5 18.23 6.57 29.15
C GLU A 5 17.90 6.44 27.65
N PRO A 6 18.66 5.62 26.89
CA PRO A 6 18.14 5.05 25.66
C PRO A 6 16.77 4.44 25.97
N PRO A 7 15.84 4.35 25.00
CA PRO A 7 14.55 3.70 25.24
C PRO A 7 14.79 2.32 25.89
N PRO A 8 13.89 1.87 26.80
CA PRO A 8 14.02 0.57 27.45
C PRO A 8 14.36 -0.48 26.40
N ALA A 9 15.33 -1.35 26.73
CA ALA A 9 15.76 -2.48 25.90
C ALA A 9 14.55 -3.20 25.29
N ASP A 10 14.68 -3.60 24.02
CA ASP A 10 13.67 -4.28 23.19
C ASP A 10 12.65 -5.08 24.00
N LEU A 11 11.48 -4.48 24.29
CA LEU A 11 10.33 -5.25 24.75
C LEU A 11 10.13 -6.41 23.76
N PRO A 12 9.89 -7.64 24.24
CA PRO A 12 9.82 -8.78 23.35
C PRO A 12 8.69 -8.59 22.33
N ASP A 13 8.96 -9.04 21.11
CA ASP A 13 7.94 -9.05 20.07
C ASP A 13 6.79 -9.98 20.47
N SER A 14 5.56 -9.48 20.37
CA SER A 14 4.38 -10.31 20.43
C SER A 14 4.37 -11.26 19.23
N PRO A 15 3.60 -12.37 19.28
CA PRO A 15 3.49 -13.26 18.13
C PRO A 15 3.13 -12.52 16.84
N TRP A 16 2.25 -11.51 16.91
CA TRP A 16 1.91 -10.65 15.77
C TRP A 16 3.11 -9.85 15.23
N ALA A 17 3.92 -9.26 16.12
CA ALA A 17 5.13 -8.56 15.70
C ALA A 17 6.19 -9.52 15.15
N ALA A 18 6.34 -10.72 15.70
CA ALA A 18 7.25 -11.72 15.17
C ALA A 18 6.83 -12.16 13.75
N ARG A 19 5.52 -12.25 13.46
CA ARG A 19 4.99 -12.67 12.16
C ARG A 19 4.98 -11.53 11.12
N PHE A 20 4.44 -10.37 11.47
CA PHE A 20 4.21 -9.26 10.53
C PHE A 20 5.15 -8.06 10.73
N THR A 21 6.22 -8.25 11.52
CA THR A 21 7.21 -7.25 11.93
C THR A 21 6.65 -6.10 12.78
N ARG A 22 7.52 -5.52 13.60
CA ARG A 22 7.23 -4.34 14.42
C ARG A 22 7.12 -3.07 13.56
N GLN A 23 6.18 -2.21 13.92
CA GLN A 23 6.04 -0.87 13.36
C GLN A 23 7.15 0.07 13.88
N GLN A 24 8.26 0.19 13.15
CA GLN A 24 9.40 1.02 13.57
C GLN A 24 9.07 2.53 13.69
N ASN A 25 8.01 2.99 13.01
CA ASN A 25 7.67 4.41 12.90
C ASN A 25 6.69 4.93 13.98
N SER A 26 6.27 4.10 14.95
CA SER A 26 5.19 4.45 15.89
C SER A 26 5.47 3.89 17.29
N ARG A 27 6.39 4.54 18.03
CA ARG A 27 7.06 4.01 19.24
C ARG A 27 6.15 3.55 20.39
N ASN A 28 5.00 4.19 20.62
CA ASN A 28 4.23 4.00 21.88
C ASN A 28 2.93 3.22 21.71
N VAL A 29 2.66 2.72 20.51
CA VAL A 29 1.25 2.52 20.08
C VAL A 29 0.94 1.07 19.95
N PHE A 30 1.90 0.34 19.42
CA PHE A 30 1.87 -1.10 19.36
C PHE A 30 2.72 -1.64 20.51
N THR A 31 2.53 -1.07 21.69
CA THR A 31 3.20 -1.53 22.89
C THR A 31 2.17 -1.60 24.00
N TRP A 32 1.82 -2.82 24.36
CA TRP A 32 0.91 -3.14 25.45
C TRP A 32 1.27 -4.52 26.00
N ASP A 33 0.82 -4.82 27.21
CA ASP A 33 1.15 -6.07 27.92
C ASP A 33 2.67 -6.35 28.04
N ASN A 34 3.50 -5.30 28.02
CA ASN A 34 4.97 -5.38 27.94
C ASN A 34 5.52 -6.09 26.69
N LEU A 35 4.75 -6.09 25.59
CA LEU A 35 5.14 -6.64 24.30
C LEU A 35 5.13 -5.56 23.21
N GLN A 36 5.96 -5.73 22.19
CA GLN A 36 5.85 -4.97 20.94
C GLN A 36 4.90 -5.71 19.99
N HIS A 37 3.85 -5.05 19.53
CA HIS A 37 2.86 -5.61 18.62
C HIS A 37 3.04 -5.12 17.19
N SER A 38 2.50 -5.88 16.24
CA SER A 38 2.30 -5.40 14.88
C SER A 38 1.02 -4.55 14.82
N GLY A 39 0.96 -3.61 13.88
CA GLY A 39 -0.27 -2.85 13.62
C GLY A 39 -1.43 -3.70 13.12
N TYR A 40 -1.17 -4.94 12.71
CA TYR A 40 -2.19 -5.91 12.32
C TYR A 40 -2.80 -6.67 13.50
N ALA A 41 -2.26 -6.54 14.71
CA ALA A 41 -2.83 -7.18 15.90
C ALA A 41 -4.24 -6.60 16.19
N PRO A 42 -5.29 -7.43 16.26
CA PRO A 42 -6.62 -6.97 16.66
C PRO A 42 -6.67 -6.71 18.18
N GLU A 43 -7.26 -5.59 18.59
CA GLU A 43 -7.25 -5.12 20.00
C GLU A 43 -8.63 -5.14 20.70
N GLY A 44 -9.70 -5.65 20.09
CA GLY A 44 -11.01 -5.64 20.73
C GLY A 44 -12.11 -6.42 20.00
N PRO A 45 -12.09 -7.78 20.05
CA PRO A 45 -11.28 -8.65 20.91
C PRO A 45 -9.80 -8.82 20.53
N ARG A 46 -8.98 -9.05 21.57
CA ARG A 46 -7.58 -9.47 21.42
C ARG A 46 -7.49 -10.92 20.97
N VAL A 47 -6.68 -11.14 19.94
CA VAL A 47 -6.34 -12.48 19.47
C VAL A 47 -4.83 -12.60 19.51
N ASN A 48 -4.28 -13.46 20.37
CA ASN A 48 -2.84 -13.48 20.64
C ASN A 48 -2.03 -14.36 19.67
N ASP A 49 -2.69 -15.30 18.97
CA ASP A 49 -2.04 -16.17 18.00
C ASP A 49 -2.34 -15.69 16.56
N PRO A 50 -1.36 -15.08 15.86
CA PRO A 50 -1.52 -14.59 14.49
C PRO A 50 -1.41 -15.70 13.45
N ILE A 51 -1.20 -16.95 13.89
CA ILE A 51 -1.50 -18.11 13.08
C ILE A 51 -2.98 -18.39 13.34
N ARG A 52 -3.37 -18.82 14.54
CA ARG A 52 -4.74 -19.27 14.81
C ARG A 52 -5.85 -18.23 14.82
N TYR A 53 -5.56 -16.95 14.58
CA TYR A 53 -6.57 -15.92 14.47
C TYR A 53 -7.67 -16.22 13.45
N LEU A 54 -7.49 -17.25 12.61
CA LEU A 54 -8.45 -17.79 11.66
C LEU A 54 -9.51 -18.77 12.21
N ASP A 55 -9.22 -19.56 13.24
CA ASP A 55 -9.97 -20.80 13.53
C ASP A 55 -10.41 -20.98 14.99
N THR A 56 -10.39 -19.93 15.81
CA THR A 56 -10.80 -20.04 17.22
C THR A 56 -12.31 -20.30 17.35
N ALA A 57 -12.70 -21.57 17.29
CA ALA A 57 -13.88 -22.11 17.96
C ALA A 57 -13.64 -21.94 19.47
N GLY A 58 -14.25 -20.92 20.06
CA GLY A 58 -13.91 -20.48 21.42
C GLY A 58 -13.34 -19.08 21.44
N PHE A 59 -14.06 -18.14 20.83
CA PHE A 59 -14.08 -16.81 21.45
C PHE A 59 -14.44 -16.99 22.92
N PRO A 60 -13.84 -16.19 23.82
CA PRO A 60 -14.27 -16.17 25.21
C PRO A 60 -15.80 -16.07 25.22
N GLU A 61 -16.48 -16.91 26.01
CA GLU A 61 -17.92 -16.75 26.23
C GLU A 61 -18.18 -15.28 26.51
N LEU A 62 -18.81 -14.61 25.55
CA LEU A 62 -19.08 -13.20 25.66
C LEU A 62 -20.02 -13.07 26.84
N GLY A 63 -19.56 -12.40 27.90
CA GLY A 63 -20.45 -12.07 29.01
C GLY A 63 -21.70 -11.39 28.46
N GLU A 64 -22.84 -11.57 29.15
CA GLU A 64 -24.18 -11.17 28.67
C GLU A 64 -24.31 -9.67 28.31
N ASN A 65 -23.30 -8.82 28.57
CA ASN A 65 -23.27 -7.42 28.16
C ASN A 65 -21.87 -7.00 27.67
N PRO A 66 -21.73 -6.43 26.46
CA PRO A 66 -20.47 -5.84 26.00
C PRO A 66 -20.10 -4.66 26.90
N VAL A 67 -18.89 -4.69 27.47
CA VAL A 67 -18.35 -3.59 28.29
C VAL A 67 -17.66 -2.59 27.37
N THR A 68 -18.10 -1.32 27.41
CA THR A 68 -17.40 -0.25 26.69
C THR A 68 -15.97 -0.11 27.22
N PRO A 69 -14.93 -0.21 26.36
CA PRO A 69 -13.55 -0.07 26.79
C PRO A 69 -13.28 1.32 27.38
N ASN A 70 -12.25 1.43 28.21
CA ASN A 70 -11.82 2.75 28.69
C ASN A 70 -11.16 3.56 27.56
N ASN A 71 -10.89 4.86 27.79
CA ASN A 71 -10.31 5.73 26.75
C ASN A 71 -8.96 5.23 26.22
N GLU A 72 -8.09 4.69 27.08
CA GLU A 72 -6.79 4.19 26.64
C GLU A 72 -6.95 2.98 25.70
N GLU A 73 -7.86 2.07 26.05
CA GLU A 73 -8.21 0.91 25.23
C GLU A 73 -8.88 1.33 23.92
N MET A 74 -9.79 2.30 23.94
CA MET A 74 -10.42 2.84 22.74
C MET A 74 -9.40 3.46 21.78
N ASP A 75 -8.43 4.25 22.26
CA ASP A 75 -7.37 4.82 21.39
C ASP A 75 -6.55 3.71 20.72
N LYS A 76 -6.25 2.63 21.44
CA LYS A 76 -5.53 1.45 20.90
C LYS A 76 -6.37 0.73 19.83
N ILE A 77 -7.64 0.45 20.12
CA ILE A 77 -8.56 -0.20 19.18
C ILE A 77 -8.71 0.63 17.91
N PHE A 78 -9.07 1.91 18.01
CA PHE A 78 -9.32 2.74 16.82
C PHE A 78 -8.05 2.99 16.02
N ARG A 79 -6.90 3.15 16.70
CA ARG A 79 -5.62 3.32 16.00
C ARG A 79 -5.16 2.06 15.26
N THR A 80 -5.32 0.88 15.86
CA THR A 80 -5.02 -0.39 15.17
C THR A 80 -5.99 -0.62 14.00
N GLU A 81 -7.28 -0.37 14.18
CA GLU A 81 -8.29 -0.50 13.12
C GLU A 81 -8.04 0.45 11.95
N SER A 82 -7.74 1.73 12.20
CA SER A 82 -7.41 2.68 11.13
C SER A 82 -6.09 2.33 10.44
N TYR A 83 -5.12 1.79 11.18
CA TYR A 83 -3.89 1.28 10.56
C TYR A 83 -4.18 0.09 9.64
N GLN A 84 -4.98 -0.87 10.09
CA GLN A 84 -5.42 -2.03 9.29
C GLN A 84 -6.19 -1.57 8.06
N ASN A 85 -7.24 -0.77 8.24
CA ASN A 85 -8.04 -0.21 7.16
C ASN A 85 -7.17 0.49 6.09
N HIS A 86 -6.21 1.30 6.50
CA HIS A 86 -5.32 1.97 5.56
C HIS A 86 -4.38 1.00 4.82
N LYS A 87 -3.81 0.02 5.51
CA LYS A 87 -2.83 -0.94 4.95
C LYS A 87 -3.44 -2.11 4.21
N LEU A 88 -4.68 -2.45 4.52
CA LEU A 88 -5.44 -3.53 3.93
C LEU A 88 -6.63 -3.01 3.10
N ARG A 89 -6.68 -1.71 2.80
CA ARG A 89 -7.58 -1.09 1.80
C ARG A 89 -9.07 -1.16 2.12
N GLY A 90 -9.43 -1.04 3.39
CA GLY A 90 -10.80 -1.14 3.87
C GLY A 90 -10.94 -2.24 4.90
N LEU A 91 -10.21 -3.34 4.68
CA LEU A 91 -10.30 -4.57 5.44
C LEU A 91 -9.67 -4.45 6.85
N TRP A 92 -10.27 -5.11 7.83
CA TRP A 92 -9.66 -5.38 9.14
C TRP A 92 -9.07 -6.79 9.21
N THR A 93 -8.13 -7.01 10.13
CA THR A 93 -7.44 -8.30 10.23
C THR A 93 -8.41 -9.48 10.50
N TRP A 94 -9.52 -9.22 11.17
CA TRP A 94 -10.53 -10.24 11.45
C TRP A 94 -11.42 -10.57 10.24
N GLU A 95 -11.55 -9.66 9.28
CA GLU A 95 -12.23 -9.89 7.99
C GLU A 95 -11.29 -10.60 7.02
N ALA A 96 -10.02 -10.19 7.00
CA ALA A 96 -8.96 -10.91 6.30
C ALA A 96 -8.93 -12.39 6.70
N ASN A 97 -9.30 -12.70 7.94
CA ASN A 97 -9.45 -14.06 8.38
C ASN A 97 -10.48 -14.85 7.56
N THR A 98 -11.71 -14.35 7.46
CA THR A 98 -12.83 -15.12 6.87
C THR A 98 -12.55 -15.43 5.40
N LEU A 99 -11.87 -14.50 4.71
CA LEU A 99 -11.36 -14.68 3.35
C LEU A 99 -10.29 -15.79 3.23
N ASN A 100 -9.53 -16.05 4.29
CA ASN A 100 -8.44 -17.03 4.31
C ASN A 100 -8.79 -18.36 4.99
N ARG A 101 -10.00 -18.47 5.55
CA ARG A 101 -10.42 -19.65 6.32
C ARG A 101 -10.50 -20.89 5.46
N TRP A 102 -11.06 -20.79 4.25
CA TRP A 102 -11.37 -21.96 3.44
C TRP A 102 -10.42 -22.12 2.25
N VAL A 103 -9.95 -23.34 2.02
CA VAL A 103 -9.36 -23.76 0.74
C VAL A 103 -10.24 -24.81 0.09
N ASN A 104 -10.25 -24.80 -1.24
CA ASN A 104 -10.97 -25.74 -2.07
C ASN A 104 -10.08 -26.14 -3.24
N PHE A 105 -9.77 -27.44 -3.36
CA PHE A 105 -8.97 -27.99 -4.45
C PHE A 105 -9.79 -28.80 -5.46
N GLY A 106 -11.12 -28.82 -5.32
CA GLY A 106 -12.03 -29.57 -6.17
C GLY A 106 -12.99 -30.47 -5.38
N PRO A 107 -13.95 -31.09 -6.08
CA PRO A 107 -15.05 -31.85 -5.46
C PRO A 107 -14.59 -33.08 -4.67
N GLU A 108 -13.42 -33.66 -4.96
CA GLU A 108 -12.87 -34.81 -4.21
C GLU A 108 -12.63 -34.48 -2.73
N PHE A 109 -12.20 -33.25 -2.44
CA PHE A 109 -11.80 -32.84 -1.08
C PHE A 109 -12.81 -31.89 -0.44
N GLY A 110 -13.69 -31.26 -1.24
CA GLY A 110 -14.58 -30.20 -0.78
C GLY A 110 -13.80 -29.00 -0.24
N SER A 111 -14.51 -28.16 0.52
CA SER A 111 -13.92 -27.05 1.26
C SER A 111 -13.44 -27.51 2.63
N PHE A 112 -12.22 -27.15 3.01
CA PHE A 112 -11.68 -27.41 4.35
C PHE A 112 -10.81 -26.24 4.82
N SER A 113 -10.45 -26.21 6.10
CA SER A 113 -9.69 -25.07 6.65
C SER A 113 -8.31 -24.96 5.98
N GLY A 114 -8.04 -23.78 5.42
CA GLY A 114 -6.82 -23.37 4.75
C GLY A 114 -5.68 -23.05 5.70
N GLY A 115 -5.92 -23.01 7.00
CA GLY A 115 -4.81 -22.92 7.92
C GLY A 115 -5.15 -23.38 9.32
N HIS A 116 -4.13 -23.36 10.17
CA HIS A 116 -4.28 -23.15 11.62
C HIS A 116 -4.48 -24.35 12.51
N VAL A 117 -4.35 -25.57 11.99
CA VAL A 117 -4.23 -26.77 12.83
C VAL A 117 -2.85 -27.43 12.74
N THR A 118 -1.94 -26.86 11.94
CA THR A 118 -0.70 -27.54 11.53
C THR A 118 0.37 -27.69 12.61
N ARG A 119 0.27 -26.94 13.72
CA ARG A 119 1.28 -27.00 14.79
C ARG A 119 0.83 -27.81 16.00
N ASP A 120 -0.47 -27.98 16.18
CA ASP A 120 -1.05 -28.57 17.39
C ASP A 120 -1.71 -29.93 17.13
N ASP A 121 -2.04 -30.27 15.88
CA ASP A 121 -2.44 -31.61 15.48
C ASP A 121 -1.59 -32.11 14.30
N PRO A 122 -0.55 -32.92 14.58
CA PRO A 122 0.28 -33.53 13.54
C PRO A 122 -0.51 -34.37 12.52
N ASN A 123 -1.64 -34.98 12.92
CA ASN A 123 -2.45 -35.81 12.03
C ASN A 123 -3.25 -34.95 11.03
N LEU A 124 -3.83 -33.84 11.49
CA LEU A 124 -4.51 -32.90 10.61
C LEU A 124 -3.50 -32.18 9.69
N THR A 125 -2.30 -31.87 10.20
CA THR A 125 -1.18 -31.36 9.39
C THR A 125 -0.84 -32.28 8.23
N GLN A 126 -0.65 -33.57 8.53
CA GLN A 126 -0.31 -34.56 7.52
C GLN A 126 -1.46 -34.74 6.52
N THR A 127 -2.70 -34.68 6.99
CA THR A 127 -3.90 -34.78 6.13
C THR A 127 -4.00 -33.60 5.17
N ILE A 128 -3.86 -32.37 5.67
CA ILE A 128 -3.89 -31.13 4.87
C ILE A 128 -2.76 -31.13 3.84
N LYS A 129 -1.53 -31.48 4.27
CA LYS A 129 -0.38 -31.60 3.36
C LYS A 129 -0.62 -32.66 2.29
N SER A 130 -1.15 -33.82 2.67
CA SER A 130 -1.46 -34.90 1.72
C SER A 130 -2.60 -34.55 0.78
N ALA A 131 -3.57 -33.74 1.20
CA ALA A 131 -4.58 -33.19 0.31
C ALA A 131 -3.92 -32.24 -0.69
N PHE A 132 -3.17 -31.24 -0.23
CA PHE A 132 -2.46 -30.30 -1.11
C PHE A 132 -1.54 -31.02 -2.11
N ASP A 133 -0.69 -31.94 -1.66
CA ASP A 133 0.25 -32.65 -2.54
C ASP A 133 -0.45 -33.53 -3.60
N ARG A 134 -1.63 -34.09 -3.26
CA ARG A 134 -2.44 -34.85 -4.21
C ARG A 134 -3.18 -33.96 -5.19
N SER A 135 -3.73 -32.83 -4.74
CA SER A 135 -4.62 -32.00 -5.56
C SER A 135 -3.92 -30.91 -6.35
N LYS A 136 -2.76 -30.41 -5.90
CA LYS A 136 -2.03 -29.35 -6.62
C LYS A 136 -1.63 -29.79 -8.03
N VAL A 137 -1.48 -28.81 -8.92
CA VAL A 137 -0.97 -29.02 -10.28
C VAL A 137 0.29 -29.90 -10.29
N LYS A 138 0.33 -30.83 -11.24
CA LYS A 138 1.46 -31.68 -11.55
C LYS A 138 2.30 -30.98 -12.60
N VAL A 139 3.55 -30.74 -12.24
CA VAL A 139 4.55 -30.14 -13.10
C VAL A 139 4.93 -31.13 -14.20
N ASP A 140 4.76 -30.72 -15.45
CA ASP A 140 5.26 -31.44 -16.63
C ASP A 140 6.09 -30.51 -17.53
N GLU A 141 7.38 -30.42 -17.20
CA GLU A 141 8.36 -29.60 -17.92
C GLU A 141 8.43 -29.93 -19.43
N THR A 142 8.03 -31.13 -19.85
CA THR A 142 8.14 -31.55 -21.27
C THR A 142 7.08 -30.89 -22.15
N ARG A 143 6.01 -30.38 -21.53
CA ARG A 143 4.91 -29.74 -22.23
C ARG A 143 5.04 -28.23 -22.25
N TRP A 144 5.91 -27.65 -21.44
CA TRP A 144 6.04 -26.20 -21.32
C TRP A 144 6.47 -25.53 -22.62
N TYR A 145 6.09 -24.26 -22.76
CA TYR A 145 6.80 -23.39 -23.70
C TYR A 145 8.29 -23.36 -23.37
N LYS A 146 9.15 -23.37 -24.40
CA LYS A 146 10.62 -23.47 -24.24
C LYS A 146 11.22 -22.27 -23.51
N PHE A 147 10.53 -21.13 -23.48
CA PHE A 147 10.98 -19.96 -22.75
C PHE A 147 10.76 -20.06 -21.23
N PHE A 148 9.96 -21.01 -20.74
CA PHE A 148 9.88 -21.33 -19.29
C PHE A 148 10.91 -22.39 -18.86
N GLY A 149 11.56 -23.06 -19.83
CA GLY A 149 12.50 -24.13 -19.59
C GLY A 149 13.62 -23.75 -18.63
N LYS A 150 14.06 -24.71 -17.81
CA LYS A 150 15.11 -24.52 -16.80
C LYS A 150 16.45 -24.05 -17.41
N ASP A 151 16.70 -24.35 -18.69
CA ASP A 151 17.85 -23.88 -19.47
C ASP A 151 17.82 -22.37 -19.81
N ARG A 152 16.73 -21.67 -19.47
CA ARG A 152 16.58 -20.22 -19.64
C ARG A 152 16.96 -19.39 -18.41
N TRP A 153 17.29 -20.06 -17.32
CA TRP A 153 17.49 -19.42 -16.01
C TRP A 153 18.94 -19.10 -15.73
N TYR A 154 19.14 -17.92 -15.16
CA TYR A 154 20.40 -17.41 -14.66
C TYR A 154 20.35 -17.34 -13.14
N ASP A 155 21.38 -17.88 -12.50
CA ASP A 155 21.60 -17.81 -11.07
C ASP A 155 21.97 -16.39 -10.66
N TRP A 156 21.38 -15.94 -9.57
CA TRP A 156 21.70 -14.65 -8.97
C TRP A 156 22.62 -14.83 -7.77
N ILE A 157 23.70 -14.06 -7.74
CA ILE A 157 24.64 -14.02 -6.63
C ILE A 157 24.64 -12.61 -6.07
N GLN A 158 24.33 -12.46 -4.78
CA GLN A 158 24.52 -11.18 -4.10
C GLN A 158 26.02 -10.89 -3.98
N THR A 159 26.51 -9.92 -4.78
CA THR A 159 27.92 -9.52 -4.82
C THR A 159 28.22 -8.24 -4.04
N SER A 160 27.20 -7.49 -3.57
CA SER A 160 27.37 -6.24 -2.82
C SER A 160 26.28 -5.99 -1.76
N PRO A 161 26.65 -5.59 -0.52
CA PRO A 161 28.01 -5.59 0.01
C PRO A 161 28.56 -7.03 0.02
N PRO A 162 29.90 -7.23 -0.11
CA PRO A 162 30.49 -8.55 -0.21
C PRO A 162 30.10 -9.37 1.02
N ALA A 163 29.37 -10.46 0.81
CA ALA A 163 29.01 -11.37 1.88
C ALA A 163 30.30 -11.94 2.50
N THR A 164 30.41 -11.86 3.82
CA THR A 164 31.60 -12.28 4.58
C THR A 164 31.85 -13.80 4.51
N THR A 165 30.90 -14.59 3.98
CA THR A 165 31.01 -16.04 3.76
C THR A 165 30.07 -16.51 2.64
N GLY A 166 30.44 -16.31 1.38
CA GLY A 166 29.63 -16.73 0.21
C GLY A 166 28.34 -15.92 0.07
N GLY A 167 28.17 -15.23 -1.06
CA GLY A 167 26.95 -14.48 -1.35
C GLY A 167 25.70 -15.35 -1.20
N LEU A 168 24.56 -14.73 -0.86
CA LEU A 168 23.25 -15.38 -0.99
C LEU A 168 23.12 -15.81 -2.47
N LEU A 169 23.15 -17.12 -2.73
CA LEU A 169 23.02 -17.70 -4.07
C LEU A 169 21.57 -18.15 -4.27
N TRP A 170 20.90 -17.53 -5.23
CA TRP A 170 19.62 -18.01 -5.74
C TRP A 170 19.84 -18.73 -7.05
N THR A 171 19.59 -20.02 -7.06
CA THR A 171 19.81 -20.88 -8.22
C THR A 171 18.64 -21.83 -8.42
N VAL A 172 18.28 -22.03 -9.69
CA VAL A 172 17.32 -23.08 -10.06
C VAL A 172 17.92 -24.48 -9.90
N ASP A 173 19.23 -24.61 -9.72
CA ASP A 173 19.87 -25.91 -9.49
C ASP A 173 19.62 -26.45 -8.08
N ASP A 174 19.18 -25.63 -7.13
CA ASP A 174 18.64 -26.10 -5.85
C ASP A 174 17.27 -26.77 -6.09
N PRO A 175 17.11 -28.08 -5.82
CA PRO A 175 15.85 -28.78 -6.02
C PRO A 175 14.68 -28.19 -5.23
N ARG A 176 14.93 -27.54 -4.09
CA ARG A 176 13.88 -26.91 -3.28
C ARG A 176 13.34 -25.67 -3.97
N VAL A 177 14.25 -24.79 -4.43
CA VAL A 177 13.89 -23.59 -5.20
C VAL A 177 13.12 -23.97 -6.46
N TRP A 178 13.64 -24.93 -7.23
CA TRP A 178 12.97 -25.40 -8.43
C TRP A 178 11.63 -26.09 -8.15
N GLY A 179 11.51 -26.84 -7.05
CA GLY A 179 10.28 -27.50 -6.66
C GLY A 179 9.12 -26.53 -6.43
N GLU A 180 9.38 -25.37 -5.82
CA GLU A 180 8.37 -24.32 -5.62
C GLU A 180 8.15 -23.49 -6.89
N LEU A 181 9.24 -23.05 -7.53
CA LEU A 181 9.19 -22.22 -8.73
C LEU A 181 8.50 -22.93 -9.92
N SER A 182 8.76 -24.22 -10.11
CA SER A 182 8.18 -25.00 -11.20
C SER A 182 6.66 -25.09 -11.13
N ILE A 183 6.07 -25.03 -9.93
CA ILE A 183 4.61 -24.94 -9.75
C ILE A 183 4.11 -23.61 -10.31
N CYS A 184 4.77 -22.48 -9.99
CA CYS A 184 4.41 -21.17 -10.54
C CYS A 184 4.52 -21.14 -12.07
N LEU A 185 5.57 -21.73 -12.63
CA LEU A 185 5.79 -21.79 -14.08
C LEU A 185 4.76 -22.69 -14.78
N GLU A 186 4.40 -23.83 -14.18
CA GLU A 186 3.31 -24.70 -14.66
C GLU A 186 1.98 -23.95 -14.72
N LEU A 187 1.64 -23.18 -13.67
CA LEU A 187 0.43 -22.37 -13.65
C LEU A 187 0.45 -21.30 -14.75
N ALA A 188 1.58 -20.61 -14.94
CA ALA A 188 1.72 -19.59 -15.97
C ALA A 188 1.61 -20.19 -17.38
N ASP A 189 2.28 -21.32 -17.63
CA ASP A 189 2.21 -22.06 -18.88
C ASP A 189 0.76 -22.48 -19.23
N ARG A 190 0.04 -23.02 -18.24
CA ARG A 190 -1.39 -23.37 -18.41
C ARG A 190 -2.27 -22.16 -18.68
N ALA A 191 -2.04 -21.03 -18.00
CA ALA A 191 -2.77 -19.79 -18.25
C ALA A 191 -2.57 -19.27 -19.68
N PHE A 192 -1.32 -19.25 -20.17
CA PHE A 192 -1.03 -18.86 -21.56
C PHE A 192 -1.61 -19.82 -22.60
N LYS A 193 -1.56 -21.13 -22.34
CA LYS A 193 -2.20 -22.12 -23.21
C LYS A 193 -3.71 -21.94 -23.26
N ALA A 194 -4.37 -21.73 -22.12
CA ALA A 194 -5.79 -21.46 -22.06
C ALA A 194 -6.17 -20.22 -22.89
N LEU A 195 -5.37 -19.16 -22.80
CA LEU A 195 -5.60 -17.96 -23.60
C LEU A 195 -5.51 -18.18 -25.11
N ILE A 196 -4.55 -19.00 -25.56
CA ILE A 196 -4.41 -19.35 -26.98
C ILE A 196 -5.55 -20.29 -27.42
N GLU A 197 -5.88 -21.27 -26.59
CA GLU A 197 -6.93 -22.26 -26.85
C GLU A 197 -8.30 -21.59 -27.05
N ASP A 198 -8.61 -20.63 -26.18
CA ASP A 198 -9.86 -19.87 -26.19
C ASP A 198 -9.86 -18.73 -27.20
N ARG A 199 -8.74 -18.52 -27.91
CA ARG A 199 -8.55 -17.41 -28.85
C ARG A 199 -8.81 -16.05 -28.20
N ASN A 200 -8.37 -15.89 -26.96
CA ASN A 200 -8.61 -14.69 -26.17
C ASN A 200 -8.15 -13.45 -26.94
N PRO A 201 -9.00 -12.40 -27.03
CA PRO A 201 -8.67 -11.19 -27.78
C PRO A 201 -7.33 -10.59 -27.38
N PHE A 202 -6.95 -10.67 -26.09
CA PHE A 202 -5.70 -10.11 -25.60
C PHE A 202 -4.48 -10.80 -26.22
N VAL A 203 -4.37 -12.12 -26.19
CA VAL A 203 -3.20 -12.82 -26.78
C VAL A 203 -3.08 -12.58 -28.28
N ARG A 204 -4.20 -12.46 -28.99
CA ARG A 204 -4.21 -12.09 -30.41
C ARG A 204 -3.68 -10.68 -30.69
N LYS A 205 -3.74 -9.76 -29.72
CA LYS A 205 -3.13 -8.41 -29.80
C LYS A 205 -1.60 -8.46 -29.78
N PHE A 206 -1.00 -9.46 -29.12
CA PHE A 206 0.43 -9.42 -28.75
C PHE A 206 1.38 -10.21 -29.64
N GLY A 207 1.09 -11.43 -30.06
CA GLY A 207 2.08 -12.20 -30.83
C GLY A 207 2.15 -11.87 -32.33
N SER A 208 1.39 -10.91 -32.83
CA SER A 208 1.40 -10.52 -34.24
C SER A 208 2.41 -9.41 -34.59
N ASN A 209 2.82 -9.30 -35.84
CA ASN A 209 3.78 -8.29 -36.34
C ASN A 209 3.17 -6.89 -36.58
N ASN A 210 1.97 -6.61 -36.06
CA ASN A 210 1.25 -5.40 -36.44
C ASN A 210 1.65 -4.13 -35.67
N VAL A 211 1.55 -3.03 -36.43
CA VAL A 211 2.23 -1.74 -36.31
C VAL A 211 1.79 -0.95 -35.07
N TYR A 212 2.76 -0.52 -34.26
CA TYR A 212 2.56 0.59 -33.31
C TYR A 212 2.04 1.79 -34.09
N LYS A 213 0.76 2.12 -33.95
CA LYS A 213 0.24 3.36 -34.55
C LYS A 213 0.60 4.51 -33.63
N ARG A 214 0.99 5.65 -34.19
CA ARG A 214 1.10 6.88 -33.40
C ARG A 214 -0.29 7.24 -32.91
N TRP A 215 -0.40 7.76 -31.69
CA TRP A 215 -1.68 8.20 -31.13
C TRP A 215 -2.46 9.09 -32.12
N GLU A 216 -1.76 10.08 -32.68
CA GLU A 216 -2.24 11.05 -33.68
C GLU A 216 -2.72 10.38 -34.98
N ASP A 217 -2.15 9.22 -35.33
CA ASP A 217 -2.46 8.50 -36.57
C ASP A 217 -3.68 7.57 -36.41
N VAL A 218 -4.36 7.52 -35.26
CA VAL A 218 -5.51 6.62 -35.05
C VAL A 218 -6.83 7.36 -34.94
N LEU A 219 -6.87 8.50 -34.26
CA LEU A 219 -8.13 9.21 -33.99
C LEU A 219 -8.51 10.20 -35.10
N PRO A 220 -9.76 10.19 -35.60
CA PRO A 220 -10.34 11.35 -36.28
C PRO A 220 -10.44 12.51 -35.27
N SER A 221 -10.10 13.72 -35.68
CA SER A 221 -10.01 14.95 -34.86
C SER A 221 -11.33 15.45 -34.24
N ALA A 222 -12.34 14.60 -34.08
CA ALA A 222 -13.71 14.98 -33.71
C ALA A 222 -14.20 14.37 -32.38
N ALA A 223 -13.36 13.60 -31.67
CA ALA A 223 -13.79 12.83 -30.49
C ALA A 223 -13.31 13.38 -29.14
N GLY A 224 -12.61 14.53 -29.10
CA GLY A 224 -12.19 15.17 -27.85
C GLY A 224 -10.96 14.54 -27.18
N TYR A 225 -10.27 13.62 -27.88
CA TYR A 225 -9.01 12.98 -27.47
C TYR A 225 -7.82 13.38 -28.36
N ASP A 226 -7.90 14.59 -28.92
CA ASP A 226 -7.11 14.99 -30.09
C ASP A 226 -5.63 15.26 -29.77
N LYS A 227 -5.26 15.31 -28.49
CA LYS A 227 -3.87 15.48 -28.04
C LYS A 227 -3.33 14.17 -27.46
N PRO A 228 -2.14 13.74 -27.89
CA PRO A 228 -1.49 12.58 -27.29
C PRO A 228 -1.19 12.84 -25.81
N PRO A 229 -1.28 11.82 -24.93
CA PRO A 229 -0.91 11.92 -23.52
C PRO A 229 0.50 12.46 -23.28
N PHE A 230 1.43 12.15 -24.19
CA PHE A 230 2.80 12.63 -24.22
C PHE A 230 3.34 12.59 -25.65
N GLU A 231 4.43 13.32 -25.91
CA GLU A 231 5.06 13.35 -27.23
C GLU A 231 5.51 11.95 -27.65
N GLY A 232 5.04 11.50 -28.82
CA GLY A 232 5.39 10.18 -29.34
C GLY A 232 4.56 9.03 -28.77
N ALA A 233 3.47 9.29 -28.04
CA ALA A 233 2.56 8.26 -27.56
C ALA A 233 2.15 7.28 -28.68
N ARG A 234 2.06 5.99 -28.31
CA ARG A 234 1.74 4.88 -29.22
C ARG A 234 0.56 4.10 -28.68
N VAL A 235 -0.20 3.51 -29.60
CA VAL A 235 -1.33 2.65 -29.26
C VAL A 235 -1.27 1.33 -30.03
N ILE A 236 -1.57 0.24 -29.33
CA ILE A 236 -1.85 -1.09 -29.87
C ILE A 236 -3.36 -1.21 -29.93
N LEU A 237 -3.88 -1.50 -31.13
CA LEU A 237 -5.31 -1.68 -31.35
C LEU A 237 -5.66 -3.17 -31.33
N ASP A 238 -6.83 -3.49 -30.79
CA ASP A 238 -7.43 -4.81 -30.97
C ASP A 238 -8.09 -4.97 -32.35
N LEU A 239 -8.47 -6.21 -32.66
CA LEU A 239 -9.04 -6.56 -33.97
C LEU A 239 -10.33 -5.77 -34.29
N ALA A 240 -11.19 -5.53 -33.29
CA ALA A 240 -12.45 -4.85 -33.50
C ALA A 240 -12.24 -3.34 -33.71
N THR A 241 -11.38 -2.75 -32.89
CA THR A 241 -11.00 -1.33 -32.93
C THR A 241 -10.21 -1.01 -34.18
N GLU A 242 -9.27 -1.84 -34.58
CA GLU A 242 -8.53 -1.63 -35.83
C GLU A 242 -9.44 -1.77 -37.05
N ARG A 243 -10.40 -2.71 -37.05
CA ARG A 243 -11.44 -2.77 -38.09
C ARG A 243 -12.28 -1.52 -38.15
N ALA A 244 -12.72 -1.02 -37.00
CA ALA A 244 -13.51 0.21 -36.91
C ALA A 244 -12.70 1.43 -37.40
N VAL A 245 -11.43 1.55 -37.01
CA VAL A 245 -10.52 2.62 -37.44
C VAL A 245 -10.26 2.54 -38.95
N ALA A 246 -9.94 1.35 -39.48
CA ALA A 246 -9.70 1.15 -40.90
C ALA A 246 -10.95 1.50 -41.72
N GLN A 247 -12.13 1.06 -41.26
CA GLN A 247 -13.41 1.42 -41.88
C GLN A 247 -13.67 2.93 -41.85
N ALA A 248 -13.43 3.59 -40.72
CA ALA A 248 -13.61 5.03 -40.57
C ALA A 248 -12.65 5.85 -41.44
N LYS A 249 -11.44 5.33 -41.71
CA LYS A 249 -10.43 5.97 -42.55
C LYS A 249 -10.48 5.57 -44.03
N HIS A 250 -11.39 4.67 -44.40
CA HIS A 250 -11.42 4.04 -45.72
C HIS A 250 -10.07 3.36 -46.09
N GLU A 251 -9.40 2.79 -45.09
CA GLU A 251 -8.15 2.04 -45.23
C GLU A 251 -8.41 0.53 -45.21
N THR A 252 -7.46 -0.25 -45.73
CA THR A 252 -7.54 -1.72 -45.66
C THR A 252 -7.29 -2.23 -44.24
N PHE A 253 -8.14 -3.14 -43.76
CA PHE A 253 -7.97 -3.86 -42.49
C PHE A 253 -6.64 -4.63 -42.47
N GLN A 254 -5.66 -4.16 -41.70
CA GLN A 254 -4.29 -4.71 -41.73
C GLN A 254 -4.15 -6.02 -40.92
N PHE A 255 -5.19 -6.39 -40.17
CA PHE A 255 -5.13 -7.45 -39.15
C PHE A 255 -5.81 -8.76 -39.62
N GLU A 256 -6.15 -8.87 -40.90
CA GLU A 256 -6.87 -10.03 -41.45
C GLU A 256 -6.11 -11.34 -41.28
N HIS A 257 -4.80 -11.34 -41.53
CA HIS A 257 -3.95 -12.51 -41.35
C HIS A 257 -3.90 -12.99 -39.89
N ILE A 258 -3.93 -12.09 -38.90
CA ILE A 258 -3.93 -12.40 -37.47
C ILE A 258 -5.22 -13.12 -37.07
N ALA A 259 -6.36 -12.63 -37.58
CA ALA A 259 -7.66 -13.23 -37.33
C ALA A 259 -7.73 -14.69 -37.82
N GLN A 260 -6.96 -14.99 -38.88
CA GLN A 260 -6.90 -16.30 -39.56
C GLN A 260 -5.82 -17.24 -39.02
N MET A 261 -4.89 -16.78 -38.17
CA MET A 261 -3.83 -17.65 -37.61
C MET A 261 -4.43 -18.81 -36.79
N SER A 262 -3.93 -20.02 -37.05
CA SER A 262 -4.23 -21.22 -36.28
C SER A 262 -3.57 -21.18 -34.90
N LYS A 263 -4.00 -22.06 -33.99
CA LYS A 263 -3.43 -22.19 -32.64
C LYS A 263 -1.94 -22.55 -32.70
N ASP A 264 -1.57 -23.48 -33.57
CA ASP A 264 -0.17 -23.91 -33.74
C ASP A 264 0.71 -22.79 -34.27
N GLN A 265 0.19 -21.97 -35.21
CA GLN A 265 0.89 -20.79 -35.72
C GLN A 265 1.13 -19.76 -34.61
N TRP A 266 0.16 -19.60 -33.69
CA TRP A 266 0.28 -18.72 -32.53
C TRP A 266 1.34 -19.21 -31.53
N ILE A 267 1.33 -20.50 -31.21
CA ILE A 267 2.32 -21.14 -30.34
C ILE A 267 3.72 -20.99 -30.93
N GLN A 268 3.89 -21.34 -32.20
CA GLN A 268 5.18 -21.22 -32.88
C GLN A 268 5.68 -19.77 -32.86
N ARG A 269 4.79 -18.80 -33.10
CA ARG A 269 5.17 -17.39 -33.12
C ARG A 269 5.61 -16.87 -31.76
N LEU A 270 4.92 -17.26 -30.69
CA LEU A 270 5.29 -16.87 -29.33
C LEU A 270 6.66 -17.44 -28.95
N GLU A 271 6.91 -18.71 -29.28
CA GLU A 271 8.20 -19.38 -29.11
C GLU A 271 9.34 -18.70 -29.88
N GLU A 272 9.08 -18.25 -31.11
CA GLU A 272 10.05 -17.49 -31.90
C GLU A 272 10.38 -16.14 -31.26
N LEU A 273 9.36 -15.37 -30.85
CA LEU A 273 9.54 -14.06 -30.20
C LEU A 273 10.33 -14.17 -28.90
N MET A 274 9.99 -15.16 -28.07
CA MET A 274 10.56 -15.35 -26.74
C MET A 274 11.79 -16.28 -26.75
N SER A 275 12.28 -16.67 -27.93
CA SER A 275 13.37 -17.64 -28.09
C SER A 275 14.66 -17.28 -27.35
N THR A 276 14.93 -15.99 -27.16
CA THR A 276 16.13 -15.50 -26.43
C THR A 276 15.80 -14.90 -25.06
N TYR A 277 14.54 -14.87 -24.65
CA TYR A 277 14.10 -14.32 -23.37
C TYR A 277 14.62 -15.16 -22.20
N LYS A 278 15.03 -14.51 -21.11
CA LYS A 278 15.69 -15.14 -19.95
C LYS A 278 14.99 -14.83 -18.63
N TRP A 279 15.33 -15.62 -17.61
CA TRP A 279 14.83 -15.45 -16.25
C TRP A 279 15.99 -15.39 -15.26
N SER A 280 15.83 -14.63 -14.18
CA SER A 280 16.73 -14.64 -13.04
C SER A 280 15.99 -14.21 -11.75
N PHE A 281 16.73 -14.04 -10.67
CA PHE A 281 16.21 -13.66 -9.37
C PHE A 281 16.73 -12.28 -8.94
N ILE A 282 16.01 -11.66 -8.01
CA ILE A 282 16.42 -10.44 -7.30
C ILE A 282 15.96 -10.50 -5.85
N ASP A 283 16.73 -9.96 -4.91
CA ASP A 283 16.28 -9.71 -3.53
C ASP A 283 16.50 -8.22 -3.20
N ASP A 284 15.47 -7.41 -3.41
CA ASP A 284 15.52 -5.99 -3.06
C ASP A 284 14.37 -5.64 -2.10
N LYS A 285 14.72 -5.05 -0.95
CA LYS A 285 13.77 -4.69 0.11
C LYS A 285 12.85 -3.56 -0.25
N ASN A 286 13.25 -2.78 -1.24
CA ASN A 286 12.61 -1.55 -1.65
C ASN A 286 11.90 -1.69 -2.99
N LEU A 287 11.99 -2.84 -3.67
CA LEU A 287 11.19 -3.12 -4.85
C LEU A 287 9.74 -3.41 -4.43
N PRO A 288 8.78 -2.55 -4.82
CA PRO A 288 7.36 -2.75 -4.50
C PRO A 288 6.67 -3.76 -5.43
N VAL A 289 7.43 -4.40 -6.32
CA VAL A 289 6.97 -5.34 -7.33
C VAL A 289 7.59 -6.71 -7.12
N GLU A 290 6.84 -7.75 -7.50
CA GLU A 290 7.22 -9.15 -7.33
C GLU A 290 8.13 -9.65 -8.46
N ALA A 291 8.20 -8.91 -9.56
CA ALA A 291 9.08 -9.19 -10.66
C ALA A 291 9.38 -7.90 -11.46
N LEU A 292 10.38 -7.94 -12.33
CA LEU A 292 10.77 -6.83 -13.20
C LEU A 292 11.30 -7.35 -14.54
N ASP A 293 10.72 -6.92 -15.65
CA ASP A 293 11.32 -7.08 -16.98
C ASP A 293 12.44 -6.06 -17.23
N PHE A 294 13.58 -6.54 -17.71
CA PHE A 294 14.73 -5.73 -18.04
C PHE A 294 15.25 -6.03 -19.44
N ASN A 295 15.69 -4.99 -20.15
CA ASN A 295 16.40 -5.14 -21.41
C ASN A 295 17.91 -4.95 -21.19
N PRO A 296 18.72 -6.03 -21.20
CA PRO A 296 20.14 -5.96 -20.89
C PRO A 296 20.91 -5.05 -21.86
N ILE A 297 21.85 -4.28 -21.30
CA ILE A 297 22.73 -3.41 -22.08
C ILE A 297 23.52 -4.28 -23.07
N GLY A 298 23.38 -3.97 -24.36
CA GLY A 298 24.11 -4.67 -25.44
C GLY A 298 23.27 -5.66 -26.26
N GLY A 299 21.98 -5.85 -25.95
CA GLY A 299 21.06 -6.60 -26.82
C GLY A 299 21.35 -8.10 -26.95
N MET A 300 21.98 -8.72 -25.93
CA MET A 300 22.28 -10.16 -25.95
C MET A 300 21.02 -11.04 -25.90
N PHE A 301 19.91 -10.52 -25.37
CA PHE A 301 18.62 -11.19 -25.22
C PHE A 301 17.49 -10.23 -25.58
N THR A 302 16.33 -10.76 -25.96
CA THR A 302 15.11 -9.97 -26.18
C THR A 302 14.60 -9.29 -24.91
N GLY A 303 14.88 -9.88 -23.74
CA GLY A 303 14.56 -9.36 -22.42
C GLY A 303 14.94 -10.37 -21.34
N MET A 304 14.88 -9.95 -20.07
CA MET A 304 15.10 -10.80 -18.90
C MET A 304 14.15 -10.40 -17.78
N CYS A 305 13.34 -11.34 -17.28
CA CYS A 305 12.53 -11.15 -16.08
C CYS A 305 13.33 -11.49 -14.82
N LEU A 306 13.32 -10.58 -13.84
CA LEU A 306 13.89 -10.77 -12.51
C LEU A 306 12.77 -11.03 -11.51
N LEU A 307 12.68 -12.23 -10.97
CA LEU A 307 11.68 -12.58 -9.94
C LEU A 307 12.20 -12.27 -8.54
N ASN A 308 11.37 -11.62 -7.74
CA ASN A 308 11.67 -11.31 -6.36
C ASN A 308 11.69 -12.58 -5.50
N SER A 309 12.86 -12.91 -4.95
CA SER A 309 13.08 -14.17 -4.24
C SER A 309 12.46 -14.21 -2.83
N ARG A 310 11.92 -13.08 -2.32
CA ARG A 310 11.28 -13.03 -1.00
C ARG A 310 10.07 -13.96 -0.87
N ARG A 311 9.22 -14.00 -1.89
CA ARG A 311 8.01 -14.84 -1.86
C ARG A 311 8.38 -16.31 -1.94
N LEU A 312 9.38 -16.63 -2.77
CA LEU A 312 9.96 -17.97 -2.81
C LEU A 312 10.56 -18.37 -1.46
N THR A 313 11.25 -17.48 -0.75
CA THR A 313 11.74 -17.74 0.62
C THR A 313 10.65 -18.22 1.56
N LEU A 314 9.44 -17.65 1.47
CA LEU A 314 8.31 -18.04 2.31
C LEU A 314 7.71 -19.38 1.90
N LEU A 315 7.61 -19.64 0.59
CA LEU A 315 7.17 -20.94 0.07
C LEU A 315 8.12 -22.06 0.45
N LEU A 316 9.42 -21.77 0.53
CA LEU A 316 10.45 -22.71 0.97
C LEU A 316 10.44 -22.96 2.49
N GLY A 317 9.79 -22.09 3.25
CA GLY A 317 9.68 -22.19 4.71
C GLY A 317 8.34 -22.76 5.18
N ASP A 318 8.24 -22.94 6.50
CA ASP A 318 7.04 -23.44 7.18
C ASP A 318 6.28 -22.34 7.93
N SER A 319 6.59 -21.07 7.65
CA SER A 319 6.04 -19.91 8.38
C SER A 319 4.65 -19.48 7.92
N ILE A 320 4.20 -19.97 6.75
CA ILE A 320 2.92 -19.61 6.13
C ILE A 320 1.93 -20.77 6.17
N THR A 321 0.64 -20.45 6.19
CA THR A 321 -0.45 -21.44 6.14
C THR A 321 -0.70 -21.92 4.72
N LEU A 322 -1.58 -22.91 4.56
CA LEU A 322 -1.92 -23.41 3.22
C LEU A 322 -2.68 -22.36 2.40
N ALA A 323 -3.59 -21.60 3.02
CA ALA A 323 -4.29 -20.47 2.41
C ALA A 323 -3.31 -19.41 1.91
N GLU A 324 -2.38 -18.98 2.76
CA GLU A 324 -1.33 -18.02 2.41
C GLU A 324 -0.41 -18.55 1.30
N ARG A 325 -0.10 -19.86 1.33
CA ARG A 325 0.67 -20.53 0.28
C ARG A 325 -0.07 -20.52 -1.07
N CYS A 326 -1.36 -20.81 -1.10
CA CYS A 326 -2.19 -20.72 -2.30
C CYS A 326 -2.25 -19.30 -2.86
N GLN A 327 -2.44 -18.30 -2.00
CA GLN A 327 -2.40 -16.89 -2.39
C GLN A 327 -1.04 -16.49 -2.95
N MET A 328 0.05 -17.03 -2.38
CA MET A 328 1.40 -16.77 -2.86
C MET A 328 1.64 -17.34 -4.26
N TYR A 329 1.23 -18.58 -4.53
CA TYR A 329 1.31 -19.16 -5.87
C TYR A 329 0.47 -18.37 -6.88
N TYR A 330 -0.75 -17.97 -6.49
CA TYR A 330 -1.61 -17.13 -7.32
C TYR A 330 -0.95 -15.78 -7.63
N ASN A 331 -0.39 -15.10 -6.63
CA ASN A 331 0.26 -13.82 -6.83
C ASN A 331 1.53 -13.94 -7.71
N LEU A 332 2.32 -15.00 -7.55
CA LEU A 332 3.47 -15.28 -8.42
C LEU A 332 3.03 -15.62 -9.85
N LEU A 333 1.94 -16.37 -10.04
CA LEU A 333 1.33 -16.59 -11.35
C LEU A 333 0.98 -15.25 -12.01
N VAL A 334 0.26 -14.37 -11.32
CA VAL A 334 -0.13 -13.06 -11.84
C VAL A 334 1.11 -12.25 -12.23
N SER A 335 2.12 -12.22 -11.35
CA SER A 335 3.35 -11.46 -11.57
C SER A 335 4.17 -11.98 -12.77
N ILE A 336 4.27 -13.31 -12.92
CA ILE A 336 4.94 -13.92 -14.08
C ILE A 336 4.21 -13.56 -15.37
N VAL A 337 2.87 -13.63 -15.38
CA VAL A 337 2.06 -13.27 -16.57
C VAL A 337 2.18 -11.77 -16.89
N HIS A 338 2.18 -10.92 -15.86
CA HIS A 338 2.39 -9.47 -15.97
C HIS A 338 3.71 -9.16 -16.66
N GLU A 339 4.83 -9.61 -16.09
CA GLU A 339 6.16 -9.32 -16.64
C GLU A 339 6.41 -10.00 -17.98
N LEU A 340 5.84 -11.18 -18.22
CA LEU A 340 5.97 -11.81 -19.53
C LEU A 340 5.27 -10.98 -20.61
N THR A 341 4.22 -10.23 -20.26
CA THR A 341 3.56 -9.30 -21.20
C THR A 341 4.52 -8.18 -21.62
N HIS A 342 5.25 -7.59 -20.66
CA HIS A 342 6.35 -6.65 -20.93
C HIS A 342 7.41 -7.28 -21.82
N GLY A 343 7.85 -8.49 -21.49
CA GLY A 343 8.84 -9.24 -22.27
C GLY A 343 8.41 -9.50 -23.72
N ILE A 344 7.15 -9.89 -23.96
CA ILE A 344 6.61 -10.10 -25.30
C ILE A 344 6.63 -8.79 -26.10
N VAL A 345 6.20 -7.69 -25.49
CA VAL A 345 6.18 -6.36 -26.14
C VAL A 345 7.60 -5.90 -26.49
N SER A 346 8.54 -6.05 -25.55
CA SER A 346 9.96 -5.77 -25.73
C SER A 346 10.56 -6.61 -26.86
N ALA A 347 10.29 -7.92 -26.87
CA ALA A 347 10.77 -8.84 -27.90
C ALA A 347 10.25 -8.48 -29.29
N ARG A 348 9.02 -7.96 -29.42
CA ARG A 348 8.48 -7.49 -30.69
C ARG A 348 9.24 -6.28 -31.24
N ILE A 349 9.56 -5.31 -30.38
CA ILE A 349 10.31 -4.10 -30.79
C ILE A 349 11.65 -4.49 -31.42
N GLN A 350 12.29 -5.54 -30.91
CA GLN A 350 13.59 -6.01 -31.36
C GLN A 350 13.52 -6.91 -32.61
N ASN A 351 12.45 -7.70 -32.77
CA ASN A 351 12.31 -8.70 -33.84
C ASN A 351 11.51 -8.22 -35.07
N ASN A 352 11.39 -6.89 -35.30
CA ASN A 352 10.70 -6.38 -36.48
C ASN A 352 11.42 -6.81 -37.79
N PRO A 353 10.68 -7.32 -38.81
CA PRO A 353 11.25 -7.68 -40.10
C PRO A 353 12.03 -6.52 -40.76
N PRO A 354 13.10 -6.81 -41.53
CA PRO A 354 13.80 -5.80 -42.30
C PRO A 354 12.85 -5.02 -43.21
N GLY A 355 12.85 -3.68 -43.11
CA GLY A 355 11.99 -2.79 -43.92
C GLY A 355 10.77 -2.21 -43.19
N GLN A 356 10.40 -2.74 -42.02
CA GLN A 356 9.46 -2.06 -41.13
C GLN A 356 10.20 -1.03 -40.26
N VAL A 357 9.63 0.19 -40.16
CA VAL A 357 10.19 1.26 -39.33
C VAL A 357 10.30 0.75 -37.90
N ARG A 358 11.54 0.64 -37.38
CA ARG A 358 11.76 0.43 -35.95
C ARG A 358 11.09 1.59 -35.22
N PRO A 359 10.06 1.37 -34.41
CA PRO A 359 9.48 2.46 -33.65
C PRO A 359 10.59 2.93 -32.70
N ASN A 360 11.02 4.19 -32.86
CA ASN A 360 11.96 4.83 -31.95
C ASN A 360 11.18 5.17 -30.67
N ILE A 361 10.80 4.13 -29.93
CA ILE A 361 10.17 4.25 -28.63
C ILE A 361 11.32 4.62 -27.69
N GLY A 362 11.22 5.76 -27.00
CA GLY A 362 12.16 6.09 -25.94
C GLY A 362 12.24 4.90 -24.98
N ARG A 363 13.45 4.50 -24.58
CA ARG A 363 13.63 3.40 -23.62
C ARG A 363 12.74 3.68 -22.40
N GLY A 364 11.80 2.77 -22.11
CA GLY A 364 10.91 2.85 -20.93
C GLY A 364 9.51 3.42 -21.15
N LEU A 365 9.10 3.74 -22.39
CA LEU A 365 7.72 4.18 -22.66
C LEU A 365 6.87 3.06 -23.26
N GLU A 366 5.92 2.55 -22.47
CA GLU A 366 4.98 1.52 -22.91
C GLU A 366 3.84 2.09 -23.78
N PRO A 367 3.28 1.29 -24.71
CA PRO A 367 2.13 1.67 -25.52
C PRO A 367 0.82 1.57 -24.74
N PHE A 368 -0.17 2.36 -25.13
CA PHE A 368 -1.57 2.17 -24.71
C PHE A 368 -2.22 1.01 -25.48
N ILE A 369 -3.24 0.36 -24.92
CA ILE A 369 -4.11 -0.56 -25.66
C ILE A 369 -5.45 0.12 -25.92
N ASN A 370 -5.91 0.26 -27.17
CA ASN A 370 -7.22 0.86 -27.51
C ASN A 370 -7.56 2.19 -26.78
N PHE A 371 -6.56 3.02 -26.45
CA PHE A 371 -6.74 4.24 -25.65
C PHE A 371 -7.15 4.01 -24.18
N TYR A 372 -6.80 2.86 -23.62
CA TYR A 372 -6.99 2.58 -22.20
C TYR A 372 -6.36 3.67 -21.31
N GLY A 373 -6.92 3.87 -20.12
CA GLY A 373 -6.60 5.04 -19.29
C GLY A 373 -5.14 5.14 -18.81
N ILE A 374 -4.38 4.03 -18.80
CA ILE A 374 -3.03 3.95 -18.24
C ILE A 374 -2.12 3.17 -19.20
N ASN A 375 -0.88 3.62 -19.40
CA ASN A 375 0.12 2.93 -20.24
C ASN A 375 0.98 1.94 -19.45
N GLU A 376 0.35 1.00 -18.75
CA GLU A 376 1.03 -0.10 -18.08
C GLU A 376 0.41 -1.40 -18.56
N ILE A 377 1.12 -2.10 -19.44
CA ILE A 377 0.57 -3.19 -20.24
C ILE A 377 0.43 -4.49 -19.46
N GLY A 378 1.23 -4.68 -18.42
CA GLY A 378 1.09 -5.78 -17.49
C GLY A 378 -0.21 -5.65 -16.68
N HIS A 379 -0.50 -4.48 -16.11
CA HIS A 379 -1.75 -4.20 -15.41
C HIS A 379 -2.97 -4.26 -16.33
N MET A 380 -2.83 -3.86 -17.59
CA MET A 380 -3.87 -4.10 -18.59
C MET A 380 -4.11 -5.61 -18.79
N MET A 381 -3.05 -6.41 -18.95
CA MET A 381 -3.17 -7.87 -19.05
C MET A 381 -3.83 -8.47 -17.81
N GLU A 382 -3.41 -8.07 -16.61
CA GLU A 382 -4.02 -8.50 -15.36
C GLU A 382 -5.53 -8.20 -15.36
N SER A 383 -5.91 -7.00 -15.80
CA SER A 383 -7.31 -6.59 -15.83
C SER A 383 -8.15 -7.44 -16.77
N TYR A 384 -7.63 -7.72 -17.97
CA TYR A 384 -8.32 -8.60 -18.93
C TYR A 384 -8.36 -10.05 -18.46
N LEU A 385 -7.30 -10.54 -17.82
CA LEU A 385 -7.16 -11.96 -17.51
C LEU A 385 -7.76 -12.35 -16.16
N PHE A 386 -7.60 -11.52 -15.14
CA PHE A 386 -7.94 -11.82 -13.75
C PHE A 386 -9.05 -10.91 -13.21
N GLY A 387 -9.57 -9.98 -14.01
CA GLY A 387 -10.70 -9.12 -13.64
C GLY A 387 -10.31 -7.84 -12.91
N GLY A 388 -9.02 -7.49 -12.89
CA GLY A 388 -8.50 -6.23 -12.36
C GLY A 388 -6.99 -6.30 -12.10
N SER A 389 -6.43 -5.25 -11.52
CA SER A 389 -5.02 -5.24 -11.11
C SER A 389 -4.87 -5.83 -9.70
N ASN A 390 -4.16 -6.95 -9.61
CA ASN A 390 -4.10 -7.73 -8.38
C ASN A 390 -2.94 -7.29 -7.49
N VAL A 391 -3.18 -7.23 -6.19
CA VAL A 391 -2.20 -6.88 -5.18
C VAL A 391 -2.30 -7.81 -3.98
N LEU A 392 -1.15 -8.14 -3.42
CA LEU A 392 -1.05 -8.85 -2.16
C LEU A 392 -0.90 -7.82 -1.02
N LEU A 393 -1.83 -7.86 -0.07
CA LEU A 393 -1.89 -6.95 1.06
C LEU A 393 -1.36 -7.65 2.32
N PRO A 394 -0.57 -6.95 3.16
CA PRO A 394 -0.13 -5.57 3.00
C PRO A 394 1.04 -5.43 2.01
N VAL A 395 1.01 -4.36 1.22
CA VAL A 395 2.04 -4.08 0.19
C VAL A 395 3.43 -3.97 0.85
N MET A 396 4.44 -4.60 0.25
CA MET A 396 5.84 -4.69 0.71
C MET A 396 6.12 -5.59 1.92
N TYR A 397 5.12 -6.26 2.50
CA TYR A 397 5.34 -7.24 3.58
C TYR A 397 5.39 -8.67 3.04
N PRO A 398 6.26 -9.52 3.61
CA PRO A 398 6.46 -10.88 3.11
C PRO A 398 5.22 -11.78 3.31
N ILE A 399 4.53 -11.73 4.44
CA ILE A 399 3.39 -12.62 4.70
C ILE A 399 2.08 -11.93 4.26
N PRO A 400 1.29 -12.53 3.35
CA PRO A 400 -0.02 -12.00 2.96
C PRO A 400 -1.03 -12.06 4.11
N LEU A 401 -1.89 -11.05 4.16
CA LEU A 401 -3.16 -11.07 4.89
C LEU A 401 -4.35 -11.14 3.94
N ALA A 402 -4.25 -10.57 2.73
CA ALA A 402 -5.33 -10.66 1.75
C ALA A 402 -4.79 -10.50 0.33
N VAL A 403 -5.55 -10.98 -0.64
CA VAL A 403 -5.38 -10.63 -2.04
C VAL A 403 -6.54 -9.73 -2.43
N ALA A 404 -6.23 -8.62 -3.11
CA ALA A 404 -7.22 -7.66 -3.60
C ALA A 404 -6.99 -7.38 -5.09
N SER A 405 -8.06 -7.03 -5.79
CA SER A 405 -8.05 -6.63 -7.20
C SER A 405 -8.69 -5.26 -7.33
N TYR A 406 -8.01 -4.33 -8.00
CA TYR A 406 -8.55 -3.02 -8.32
C TYR A 406 -9.20 -3.03 -9.69
N THR A 407 -10.40 -2.44 -9.80
CA THR A 407 -10.97 -2.10 -11.11
C THR A 407 -10.03 -1.12 -11.81
N MET A 408 -9.72 -1.38 -13.08
CA MET A 408 -8.83 -0.53 -13.87
C MET A 408 -9.62 0.16 -15.00
N PRO A 409 -9.26 1.42 -15.37
CA PRO A 409 -8.19 2.25 -14.80
C PRO A 409 -8.53 2.79 -13.40
N CYS A 410 -7.51 3.03 -12.58
CA CYS A 410 -7.67 3.47 -11.19
C CYS A 410 -6.74 4.63 -10.83
N PRO A 411 -7.21 5.64 -10.07
CA PRO A 411 -6.42 6.82 -9.70
C PRO A 411 -5.22 6.51 -8.80
N LEU A 412 -5.13 5.30 -8.22
CA LEU A 412 -3.93 4.84 -7.51
C LEU A 412 -2.71 4.67 -8.43
N TYR A 413 -2.92 4.61 -9.74
CA TYR A 413 -1.90 4.35 -10.75
C TYR A 413 -1.53 5.60 -11.57
N LEU A 414 -1.84 6.81 -11.08
CA LEU A 414 -1.48 8.08 -11.70
C LEU A 414 0.03 8.35 -11.83
N ARG A 415 0.89 7.49 -11.26
CA ARG A 415 2.34 7.53 -11.43
C ARG A 415 2.82 7.13 -12.84
N TYR A 416 1.99 6.44 -13.60
CA TYR A 416 2.26 6.06 -15.00
C TYR A 416 1.77 7.16 -15.96
N HIS A 417 2.06 7.07 -17.25
CA HIS A 417 1.41 7.97 -18.21
C HIS A 417 -0.05 7.53 -18.42
N TRP A 418 -0.90 8.52 -18.64
CA TRP A 418 -2.34 8.30 -18.55
C TRP A 418 -3.11 9.15 -19.55
N VAL A 419 -4.32 8.70 -19.85
CA VAL A 419 -5.30 9.41 -20.68
C VAL A 419 -6.33 10.05 -19.74
N PRO A 420 -6.63 11.36 -19.87
CA PRO A 420 -7.65 12.00 -19.06
C PRO A 420 -8.97 11.22 -19.07
N GLY A 421 -9.60 11.02 -17.90
CA GLY A 421 -10.90 10.37 -17.78
C GLY A 421 -11.61 10.65 -16.45
N GLU A 422 -12.88 10.28 -16.36
CA GLU A 422 -13.71 10.47 -15.16
C GLU A 422 -13.10 9.81 -13.91
N TRP A 423 -12.41 8.69 -14.09
CA TRP A 423 -11.74 7.91 -13.04
C TRP A 423 -10.61 8.68 -12.31
N MET A 424 -10.22 9.86 -12.79
CA MET A 424 -9.14 10.68 -12.22
C MET A 424 -9.64 11.83 -11.35
N LYS A 425 -10.94 12.13 -11.40
CA LYS A 425 -11.50 13.28 -10.70
C LYS A 425 -11.45 13.03 -9.18
N ASP A 426 -11.32 14.12 -8.42
CA ASP A 426 -11.53 14.06 -6.97
C ASP A 426 -12.92 13.46 -6.69
N GLY A 427 -12.97 12.47 -5.79
CA GLY A 427 -14.17 11.70 -5.49
C GLY A 427 -14.51 10.57 -6.47
N ALA A 428 -13.71 10.32 -7.51
CA ALA A 428 -13.91 9.17 -8.40
C ALA A 428 -13.85 7.85 -7.61
N PRO A 429 -14.72 6.87 -7.89
CA PRO A 429 -14.76 5.63 -7.13
C PRO A 429 -13.49 4.80 -7.35
N ILE A 430 -12.90 4.33 -6.26
CA ILE A 430 -11.92 3.24 -6.26
C ILE A 430 -12.63 1.99 -5.77
N GLU A 431 -12.87 1.08 -6.72
CA GLU A 431 -13.45 -0.23 -6.45
C GLU A 431 -12.34 -1.24 -6.18
N VAL A 432 -12.47 -1.94 -5.06
CA VAL A 432 -11.55 -3.00 -4.63
C VAL A 432 -12.35 -4.26 -4.35
N THR A 433 -12.01 -5.35 -5.03
CA THR A 433 -12.58 -6.69 -4.77
C THR A 433 -11.55 -7.54 -4.03
N TYR A 434 -11.95 -8.23 -2.97
CA TYR A 434 -11.07 -9.16 -2.26
C TYR A 434 -11.21 -10.59 -2.78
N ILE A 435 -10.10 -11.32 -2.81
CA ILE A 435 -10.01 -12.69 -3.34
C ILE A 435 -9.70 -13.67 -2.19
N PRO A 436 -10.69 -14.47 -1.74
CA PRO A 436 -10.53 -15.52 -0.76
C PRO A 436 -9.54 -16.59 -1.20
N SER A 437 -8.96 -17.26 -0.21
CA SER A 437 -8.07 -18.39 -0.43
C SER A 437 -8.76 -19.55 -1.16
N SER A 438 -10.07 -19.72 -0.98
CA SER A 438 -10.86 -20.77 -1.64
C SER A 438 -10.81 -20.66 -3.18
N TRP A 439 -10.75 -19.43 -3.69
CA TRP A 439 -10.56 -19.17 -5.12
C TRP A 439 -9.12 -19.43 -5.54
N THR A 440 -8.14 -18.88 -4.81
CA THR A 440 -6.72 -19.05 -5.17
C THR A 440 -6.29 -20.52 -5.13
N SER A 441 -6.81 -21.32 -4.18
CA SER A 441 -6.52 -22.75 -4.09
C SER A 441 -7.13 -23.55 -5.25
N LYS A 442 -8.30 -23.12 -5.76
CA LYS A 442 -8.93 -23.74 -6.93
C LYS A 442 -8.05 -23.57 -8.16
N LEU A 443 -7.49 -22.37 -8.39
CA LEU A 443 -6.56 -22.12 -9.49
C LEU A 443 -5.25 -22.92 -9.38
N VAL A 444 -4.82 -23.25 -8.16
CA VAL A 444 -3.62 -24.06 -7.90
C VAL A 444 -3.89 -25.57 -8.06
N SER A 445 -5.14 -26.00 -8.23
CA SER A 445 -5.51 -27.42 -8.27
C SER A 445 -5.57 -28.01 -9.68
N GLU A 446 -5.23 -29.29 -9.81
CA GLU A 446 -5.44 -30.05 -11.05
C GLU A 446 -6.92 -30.10 -11.47
N ALA A 447 -7.83 -30.13 -10.50
CA ALA A 447 -9.25 -30.28 -10.77
C ALA A 447 -9.78 -29.12 -11.63
N PHE A 448 -9.35 -27.89 -11.35
CA PHE A 448 -9.73 -26.73 -12.17
C PHE A 448 -9.22 -26.82 -13.60
N TRP A 449 -7.95 -27.18 -13.79
CA TRP A 449 -7.32 -27.20 -15.11
C TRP A 449 -7.82 -28.36 -15.99
N ASN A 450 -8.22 -29.47 -15.39
CA ASN A 450 -8.76 -30.63 -16.10
C ASN A 450 -10.30 -30.62 -16.20
N ASP A 451 -10.96 -29.61 -15.64
CA ASP A 451 -12.41 -29.48 -15.73
C ASP A 451 -12.83 -29.25 -17.19
N GLN A 452 -13.51 -30.24 -17.76
CA GLN A 452 -14.04 -30.20 -19.13
C GLN A 452 -15.37 -29.43 -19.22
N THR A 453 -16.02 -29.16 -18.09
CA THR A 453 -17.26 -28.37 -18.04
C THR A 453 -17.00 -26.88 -18.20
N ILE A 454 -15.73 -26.45 -18.13
CA ILE A 454 -15.28 -25.08 -18.38
C ILE A 454 -14.68 -25.01 -19.80
N PRO A 455 -15.50 -24.71 -20.83
CA PRO A 455 -15.08 -24.77 -22.23
C PRO A 455 -14.12 -23.63 -22.61
N GLN A 456 -14.13 -22.51 -21.90
CA GLN A 456 -13.25 -21.36 -22.13
C GLN A 456 -12.72 -20.81 -20.81
N LYS A 457 -11.58 -21.33 -20.34
CA LYS A 457 -11.02 -20.97 -19.02
C LYS A 457 -10.66 -19.47 -18.91
N SER A 458 -10.25 -18.86 -20.01
CA SER A 458 -9.94 -17.43 -20.09
C SER A 458 -11.15 -16.53 -20.32
N ALA A 459 -12.35 -17.07 -20.54
CA ALA A 459 -13.61 -16.32 -20.65
C ALA A 459 -14.23 -16.11 -19.27
N ASN A 460 -13.52 -15.38 -18.41
CA ASN A 460 -13.92 -14.98 -17.05
C ASN A 460 -13.83 -16.06 -15.95
N PHE A 461 -13.38 -17.29 -16.23
CA PHE A 461 -13.19 -18.29 -15.15
C PHE A 461 -11.89 -18.12 -14.35
N PHE A 462 -11.00 -17.24 -14.81
CA PHE A 462 -9.91 -16.70 -13.99
C PHE A 462 -10.35 -15.50 -13.16
N HIS A 463 -11.47 -14.86 -13.53
CA HIS A 463 -12.10 -13.79 -12.76
C HIS A 463 -12.90 -14.45 -11.65
N ARG A 464 -12.94 -13.81 -10.50
CA ARG A 464 -13.77 -14.25 -9.38
C ARG A 464 -15.08 -13.46 -9.39
N PRO A 465 -16.21 -14.05 -8.98
CA PRO A 465 -17.40 -13.29 -8.61
C PRO A 465 -17.07 -12.23 -7.54
N ASN A 466 -17.57 -11.00 -7.72
CA ASN A 466 -17.26 -9.84 -6.88
C ASN A 466 -18.08 -9.86 -5.58
N ILE A 467 -17.79 -10.79 -4.68
CA ILE A 467 -18.58 -10.95 -3.45
C ILE A 467 -18.20 -9.93 -2.38
N PHE A 468 -16.90 -9.74 -2.15
CA PHE A 468 -16.38 -8.88 -1.08
C PHE A 468 -15.78 -7.65 -1.71
N THR A 469 -16.50 -6.54 -1.66
CA THR A 469 -16.12 -5.31 -2.37
C THR A 469 -16.07 -4.12 -1.43
N THR A 470 -15.33 -3.10 -1.83
CA THR A 470 -15.41 -1.78 -1.22
C THR A 470 -15.24 -0.72 -2.31
N THR A 471 -16.04 0.34 -2.20
CA THR A 471 -15.99 1.48 -3.10
C THR A 471 -15.66 2.72 -2.28
N THR A 472 -14.43 3.21 -2.42
CA THR A 472 -13.93 4.39 -1.70
C THR A 472 -13.76 5.56 -2.67
N PRO A 473 -14.28 6.77 -2.39
CA PRO A 473 -14.01 7.93 -3.22
C PRO A 473 -12.52 8.29 -3.17
N TYR A 474 -11.92 8.56 -4.33
CA TYR A 474 -10.54 8.99 -4.44
C TYR A 474 -10.37 10.39 -3.87
N ASN A 475 -9.94 10.45 -2.61
CA ASN A 475 -9.49 11.66 -1.93
C ASN A 475 -8.17 11.35 -1.23
N ILE A 476 -7.15 12.17 -1.47
CA ILE A 476 -5.82 11.96 -0.86
C ILE A 476 -5.94 12.11 0.65
N GLY A 477 -5.71 11.00 1.38
CA GLY A 477 -5.63 10.99 2.85
C GLY A 477 -6.90 10.54 3.57
N ASP A 478 -8.01 10.32 2.86
CA ASP A 478 -9.23 9.79 3.46
C ASP A 478 -9.07 8.28 3.78
N PRO A 479 -9.74 7.79 4.85
CA PRO A 479 -9.77 6.37 5.16
C PRO A 479 -10.47 5.59 4.05
N TRP A 480 -10.11 4.32 3.91
CA TRP A 480 -10.84 3.41 3.04
C TRP A 480 -12.21 3.12 3.64
N HIS A 481 -13.24 3.00 2.81
CA HIS A 481 -14.51 2.48 3.26
C HIS A 481 -14.38 1.03 3.74
N GLY A 482 -15.30 0.59 4.59
CA GLY A 482 -15.36 -0.80 5.03
C GLY A 482 -15.59 -1.74 3.84
N VAL A 483 -15.30 -3.02 4.04
CA VAL A 483 -15.59 -4.07 3.06
C VAL A 483 -16.96 -4.64 3.37
N ASP A 484 -17.84 -4.62 2.39
CA ASP A 484 -19.18 -5.17 2.53
C ASP A 484 -19.36 -6.34 1.55
N PRO A 485 -19.94 -7.47 2.00
CA PRO A 485 -20.37 -8.51 1.09
C PRO A 485 -21.63 -8.06 0.36
N ASP A 486 -21.51 -7.70 -0.93
CA ASP A 486 -22.63 -7.24 -1.75
C ASP A 486 -22.59 -7.89 -3.15
N PRO A 487 -22.88 -9.21 -3.24
CA PRO A 487 -22.96 -9.89 -4.52
C PRO A 487 -24.21 -9.42 -5.28
N ASP A 488 -24.03 -8.92 -6.50
CA ASP A 488 -25.15 -8.64 -7.42
C ASP A 488 -25.89 -9.94 -7.84
N ASP A 489 -27.05 -9.79 -8.48
CA ASP A 489 -27.89 -10.93 -8.91
C ASP A 489 -27.12 -11.93 -9.78
N ASP A 490 -26.26 -11.44 -10.67
CA ASP A 490 -25.43 -12.27 -11.55
C ASP A 490 -24.36 -13.02 -10.76
N THR A 491 -23.75 -12.37 -9.77
CA THR A 491 -22.78 -12.93 -8.82
C THR A 491 -23.41 -14.02 -7.98
N LEU A 492 -24.61 -13.79 -7.44
CA LEU A 492 -25.37 -14.77 -6.65
C LEU A 492 -25.65 -16.05 -7.45
N VAL A 493 -26.01 -15.93 -8.73
CA VAL A 493 -26.24 -17.08 -9.62
C VAL A 493 -24.94 -17.83 -9.92
N ALA A 494 -23.80 -17.13 -9.96
CA ALA A 494 -22.49 -17.72 -10.26
C ALA A 494 -21.76 -18.28 -9.03
N MET A 495 -22.24 -18.02 -7.81
CA MET A 495 -21.62 -18.48 -6.57
C MET A 495 -21.60 -20.01 -6.49
N THR A 496 -20.46 -20.53 -6.04
CA THR A 496 -20.30 -21.96 -5.72
C THR A 496 -20.61 -22.23 -4.24
N ASP A 497 -20.80 -23.50 -3.85
CA ASP A 497 -20.90 -23.90 -2.44
C ASP A 497 -19.73 -23.38 -1.59
N SER A 498 -18.55 -23.27 -2.20
CA SER A 498 -17.37 -22.73 -1.55
C SER A 498 -17.41 -21.22 -1.35
N ASP A 499 -18.09 -20.49 -2.23
CA ASP A 499 -18.30 -19.05 -2.07
C ASP A 499 -19.32 -18.79 -0.95
N THR A 500 -20.40 -19.58 -0.92
CA THR A 500 -21.39 -19.55 0.16
C THR A 500 -20.76 -19.83 1.52
N ALA A 501 -19.90 -20.85 1.64
CA ALA A 501 -19.22 -21.15 2.92
C ALA A 501 -18.32 -20.01 3.42
N VAL A 502 -17.67 -19.26 2.51
CA VAL A 502 -16.87 -18.08 2.86
C VAL A 502 -17.78 -16.94 3.30
N LEU A 503 -18.88 -16.69 2.59
CA LEU A 503 -19.87 -15.66 2.94
C LEU A 503 -20.53 -15.95 4.30
N ASP A 504 -20.93 -17.20 4.55
CA ASP A 504 -21.51 -17.61 5.84
C ASP A 504 -20.51 -17.40 6.97
N SER A 505 -19.23 -17.75 6.76
CA SER A 505 -18.17 -17.49 7.74
C SER A 505 -17.91 -16.00 7.96
N TRP A 506 -18.06 -15.19 6.90
CA TRP A 506 -18.00 -13.74 7.03
C TRP A 506 -19.13 -13.22 7.92
N ASN A 507 -20.37 -13.63 7.63
CA ASN A 507 -21.56 -13.18 8.36
C ASN A 507 -21.53 -13.62 9.83
N GLU A 508 -21.18 -14.88 10.11
CA GLU A 508 -21.01 -15.40 11.47
C GLU A 508 -19.99 -14.55 12.25
N ARG A 509 -18.87 -14.21 11.62
CA ARG A 509 -17.82 -13.40 12.22
C ARG A 509 -18.29 -11.96 12.41
N TYR A 510 -18.91 -11.37 11.40
CA TYR A 510 -19.43 -10.00 11.45
C TYR A 510 -20.44 -9.86 12.60
N GLU A 511 -21.41 -10.76 12.72
CA GLU A 511 -22.41 -10.78 13.80
C GLU A 511 -21.73 -10.84 15.18
N LEU A 512 -20.71 -11.68 15.32
CA LEU A 512 -19.96 -11.75 16.57
C LEU A 512 -19.26 -10.43 16.90
N TRP A 513 -18.57 -9.83 15.94
CA TRP A 513 -17.88 -8.55 16.15
C TRP A 513 -18.85 -7.41 16.43
N ASP A 514 -19.98 -7.37 15.73
CA ASP A 514 -21.06 -6.43 15.97
C ASP A 514 -21.61 -6.60 17.39
N ASN A 515 -21.91 -7.82 17.83
CA ASN A 515 -22.41 -8.10 19.18
C ASN A 515 -21.46 -7.61 20.30
N ILE A 516 -20.14 -7.77 20.14
CA ILE A 516 -19.15 -7.31 21.13
C ILE A 516 -19.03 -5.77 21.17
N ARG A 517 -19.35 -5.12 20.06
CA ARG A 517 -19.17 -3.68 19.85
C ARG A 517 -20.46 -2.88 19.93
N SER A 518 -21.58 -3.59 19.94
CA SER A 518 -22.91 -3.02 19.86
C SER A 518 -23.12 -2.01 20.98
N GLY A 519 -23.71 -0.87 20.62
CA GLY A 519 -24.05 0.19 21.54
C GLY A 519 -22.95 1.21 21.84
N TRP A 520 -21.67 0.89 21.59
CA TRP A 520 -20.56 1.81 21.88
C TRP A 520 -19.66 2.14 20.68
N HIS A 521 -19.26 1.16 19.87
CA HIS A 521 -18.12 1.33 18.94
C HIS A 521 -18.31 2.45 17.91
N ASP A 522 -19.40 2.46 17.15
CA ASP A 522 -19.61 3.45 16.08
C ASP A 522 -19.58 4.89 16.59
N PHE A 523 -20.28 5.15 17.69
CA PHE A 523 -20.37 6.50 18.25
C PHE A 523 -19.06 6.93 18.91
N GLU A 524 -18.38 6.03 19.62
CA GLU A 524 -17.07 6.35 20.20
C GLU A 524 -16.00 6.54 19.11
N LYS A 525 -16.02 5.72 18.05
CA LYS A 525 -15.14 5.86 16.88
C LYS A 525 -15.40 7.15 16.14
N PHE A 526 -16.67 7.56 15.99
CA PHE A 526 -17.04 8.86 15.45
C PHE A 526 -16.40 10.01 16.25
N LYS A 527 -16.57 10.02 17.59
CA LYS A 527 -15.96 11.06 18.45
C LYS A 527 -14.44 11.07 18.32
N TRP A 528 -13.82 9.89 18.30
CA TRP A 528 -12.37 9.74 18.18
C TRP A 528 -11.87 10.26 16.82
N ASN A 529 -12.53 9.91 15.72
CA ASN A 529 -12.21 10.39 14.37
C ASN A 529 -12.32 11.92 14.24
N LYS A 530 -13.25 12.55 14.97
CA LYS A 530 -13.40 14.02 15.00
C LYS A 530 -12.42 14.72 15.94
N SER A 531 -11.68 13.96 16.75
CA SER A 531 -10.71 14.49 17.71
C SER A 531 -9.29 14.52 17.16
N PRO A 532 -8.34 15.22 17.83
CA PRO A 532 -6.94 15.22 17.38
C PRO A 532 -6.28 13.84 17.54
N TRP A 533 -6.85 12.93 18.33
CA TRP A 533 -6.35 11.56 18.43
C TRP A 533 -6.59 10.74 17.16
N GLY A 534 -7.68 11.03 16.42
CA GLY A 534 -8.01 10.43 15.13
C GLY A 534 -7.08 10.84 13.99
N LEU A 535 -6.25 11.87 14.18
CA LEU A 535 -5.26 12.35 13.22
C LEU A 535 -3.97 11.51 13.24
N ILE A 536 -4.10 10.21 12.98
CA ILE A 536 -3.02 9.20 13.16
C ILE A 536 -1.75 9.54 12.39
N GLU A 537 -1.86 9.93 11.12
CA GLU A 537 -0.70 10.26 10.28
C GLU A 537 0.13 11.39 10.92
N TRP A 538 -0.56 12.37 11.52
CA TRP A 538 0.06 13.49 12.20
C TRP A 538 0.71 13.06 13.52
N ARG A 539 0.09 12.16 14.27
CA ARG A 539 0.69 11.55 15.48
C ARG A 539 1.98 10.80 15.14
N VAL A 540 2.00 10.03 14.05
CA VAL A 540 3.22 9.35 13.55
C VAL A 540 4.31 10.36 13.17
N LYS A 541 3.94 11.49 12.56
CA LYS A 541 4.91 12.58 12.27
C LYS A 541 5.50 13.17 13.56
N ILE A 542 4.70 13.35 14.62
CA ILE A 542 5.18 13.82 15.94
C ILE A 542 6.19 12.82 16.55
N ASP A 543 5.90 11.52 16.48
CA ASP A 543 6.82 10.48 16.95
C ASP A 543 8.15 10.50 16.17
N ARG A 544 8.08 10.62 14.84
CA ARG A 544 9.26 10.75 13.97
C ARG A 544 10.09 12.00 14.26
N PHE A 545 9.43 13.13 14.57
CA PHE A 545 10.12 14.34 14.97
C PHE A 545 10.94 14.11 16.24
N THR A 546 10.37 13.42 17.23
CA THR A 546 11.06 13.12 18.50
C THR A 546 12.36 12.35 18.27
N VAL A 547 12.34 11.35 17.37
CA VAL A 547 13.54 10.58 17.00
C VAL A 547 14.56 11.46 16.27
N ALA A 548 14.13 12.20 15.25
CA ALA A 548 15.00 13.10 14.50
C ALA A 548 15.61 14.21 15.38
N PHE A 549 14.85 14.72 16.34
CA PHE A 549 15.28 15.75 17.29
C PHE A 549 16.37 15.22 18.21
N ALA A 550 16.22 13.99 18.72
CA ALA A 550 17.25 13.33 19.52
C ALA A 550 18.56 13.14 18.75
N GLN A 551 18.47 12.92 17.43
CA GLN A 551 19.61 12.79 16.52
C GLN A 551 20.15 14.15 16.03
N ARG A 552 19.48 15.26 16.37
CA ARG A 552 19.77 16.61 15.83
C ARG A 552 19.74 16.67 14.30
N ASP A 553 18.87 15.87 13.67
CA ASP A 553 18.65 15.88 12.21
C ASP A 553 17.78 17.07 11.81
N GLU A 554 18.42 18.22 11.59
CA GLU A 554 17.76 19.50 11.31
C GLU A 554 16.82 19.41 10.11
N VAL A 555 17.20 18.73 9.04
CA VAL A 555 16.42 18.71 7.80
C VAL A 555 15.14 17.89 7.99
N THR A 556 15.24 16.71 8.59
CA THR A 556 14.06 15.88 8.89
C THR A 556 13.12 16.57 9.87
N CYS A 557 13.66 17.14 10.95
CA CYS A 557 12.86 17.88 11.93
C CYS A 557 12.14 19.08 11.28
N ALA A 558 12.84 19.86 10.45
CA ALA A 558 12.29 21.06 9.83
C ALA A 558 11.20 20.72 8.82
N ARG A 559 11.38 19.64 8.05
CA ARG A 559 10.34 19.13 7.14
C ARG A 559 9.07 18.77 7.89
N ILE A 560 9.21 18.00 8.97
CA ILE A 560 8.06 17.58 9.78
C ILE A 560 7.37 18.81 10.39
N ALA A 561 8.13 19.68 11.05
CA ALA A 561 7.61 20.89 11.67
C ALA A 561 6.88 21.78 10.65
N THR A 562 7.46 21.95 9.47
CA THR A 562 6.89 22.74 8.36
C THR A 562 5.59 22.12 7.85
N ASN A 563 5.54 20.80 7.65
CA ASN A 563 4.32 20.09 7.25
C ASN A 563 3.20 20.28 8.28
N LEU A 564 3.52 20.19 9.57
CA LEU A 564 2.54 20.40 10.65
C LEU A 564 2.08 21.86 10.72
N THR A 565 2.97 22.84 10.57
CA THR A 565 2.54 24.24 10.54
C THR A 565 1.65 24.56 9.34
N HIS A 566 1.86 23.92 8.19
CA HIS A 566 1.08 24.18 6.97
C HIS A 566 -0.26 23.46 6.89
N CYS A 567 -0.63 22.62 7.88
CA CYS A 567 -1.98 22.06 7.93
C CYS A 567 -3.05 23.17 8.03
N ILE A 568 -2.67 24.34 8.56
CA ILE A 568 -3.37 25.60 8.43
C ILE A 568 -2.46 26.54 7.63
N ASN A 569 -2.89 26.93 6.44
CA ASN A 569 -2.03 27.74 5.57
C ASN A 569 -1.84 29.16 6.13
N TRP A 570 -0.76 29.36 6.87
CA TRP A 570 -0.33 30.63 7.45
C TRP A 570 0.48 31.54 6.51
N SER A 571 0.87 31.03 5.34
CA SER A 571 1.80 31.72 4.44
C SER A 571 1.15 32.53 3.33
N VAL A 572 -0.13 32.26 3.03
CA VAL A 572 -0.85 32.87 1.89
C VAL A 572 -1.52 34.19 2.30
N ASP A 573 -2.57 34.13 3.13
CA ASP A 573 -3.27 35.32 3.60
C ASP A 573 -4.04 35.08 4.90
N ARG A 574 -4.36 36.19 5.58
CA ARG A 574 -5.06 36.20 6.87
C ARG A 574 -6.47 35.63 6.79
N ALA A 575 -7.22 35.90 5.73
CA ALA A 575 -8.60 35.45 5.63
C ALA A 575 -8.65 33.91 5.50
N LEU A 576 -7.77 33.33 4.69
CA LEU A 576 -7.60 31.89 4.56
C LEU A 576 -7.11 31.26 5.87
N TYR A 577 -6.10 31.84 6.52
CA TYR A 577 -5.59 31.35 7.80
C TYR A 577 -6.68 31.27 8.87
N LEU A 578 -7.39 32.38 9.08
CA LEU A 578 -8.47 32.43 10.06
C LEU A 578 -9.61 31.47 9.69
N ARG A 579 -9.83 31.16 8.40
CA ARG A 579 -10.94 30.30 7.95
C ARG A 579 -10.80 28.85 8.45
N TYR A 580 -9.56 28.39 8.60
CA TYR A 580 -9.26 27.04 9.08
C TYR A 580 -9.11 26.96 10.61
N LEU A 581 -9.08 28.09 11.31
CA LEU A 581 -9.25 28.12 12.76
C LEU A 581 -10.73 27.92 13.10
N PRO A 582 -11.05 27.18 14.18
CA PRO A 582 -12.42 27.03 14.66
C PRO A 582 -13.10 28.38 14.91
N ARG A 583 -14.26 28.63 14.27
CA ARG A 583 -14.92 29.96 14.29
C ARG A 583 -16.26 30.02 15.01
N ASN A 584 -16.80 28.91 15.49
CA ASN A 584 -18.08 28.92 16.19
C ASN A 584 -18.16 27.85 17.27
N GLY A 585 -19.17 28.00 18.13
CA GLY A 585 -19.36 27.21 19.34
C GLY A 585 -19.63 25.71 19.15
N ARG A 586 -19.67 25.23 17.91
CA ARG A 586 -19.89 23.82 17.55
C ARG A 586 -18.78 23.24 16.67
N ASP A 587 -17.83 24.06 16.25
CA ASP A 587 -16.70 23.65 15.42
C ASP A 587 -15.57 23.10 16.30
N ALA A 588 -15.41 21.78 16.31
CA ALA A 588 -14.36 21.07 17.04
C ALA A 588 -13.14 20.74 16.17
N SER A 589 -12.94 21.47 15.06
CA SER A 589 -11.81 21.25 14.15
C SER A 589 -10.49 21.14 14.91
N SER A 590 -9.78 20.04 14.69
CA SER A 590 -8.55 19.69 15.42
C SER A 590 -7.27 20.22 14.75
N TRP A 591 -7.39 20.91 13.61
CA TRP A 591 -6.24 21.36 12.82
C TRP A 591 -5.35 22.37 13.56
N TRP A 592 -5.92 23.17 14.47
CA TRP A 592 -5.13 24.11 15.29
C TRP A 592 -4.15 23.38 16.22
N VAL A 593 -4.48 22.18 16.69
CA VAL A 593 -3.62 21.36 17.56
C VAL A 593 -2.34 21.02 16.81
N ILE A 594 -2.50 20.51 15.58
CA ILE A 594 -1.38 20.12 14.71
C ILE A 594 -0.53 21.33 14.34
N HIS A 595 -1.17 22.46 14.01
CA HIS A 595 -0.49 23.72 13.72
C HIS A 595 0.37 24.19 14.91
N CYS A 596 -0.20 24.25 16.12
CA CYS A 596 0.51 24.66 17.34
C CYS A 596 1.68 23.72 17.67
N ILE A 597 1.53 22.41 17.46
CA ILE A 597 2.62 21.45 17.64
C ILE A 597 3.74 21.70 16.62
N GLY A 598 3.40 21.98 15.36
CA GLY A 598 4.37 22.41 14.36
C GLY A 598 5.15 23.67 14.79
N LEU A 599 4.47 24.65 15.40
CA LEU A 599 5.10 25.84 15.95
C LEU A 599 6.03 25.53 17.14
N LEU A 600 5.62 24.62 18.04
CA LEU A 600 6.49 24.13 19.13
C LEU A 600 7.75 23.46 18.58
N MET A 601 7.59 22.65 17.52
CA MET A 601 8.71 22.01 16.83
C MET A 601 9.66 23.06 16.23
N MET A 602 9.14 24.05 15.49
CA MET A 602 9.95 25.15 14.95
C MET A 602 10.67 25.93 16.06
N ALA A 603 10.00 26.19 17.19
CA ALA A 603 10.57 26.84 18.35
C ALA A 603 11.62 25.97 19.08
N SER A 604 11.67 24.66 18.86
CA SER A 604 12.66 23.74 19.46
C SER A 604 13.95 23.59 18.62
N MET A 605 13.95 24.14 17.41
CA MET A 605 15.06 24.01 16.46
C MET A 605 15.86 25.31 16.28
N PRO A 606 17.05 25.25 15.66
CA PRO A 606 17.75 26.43 15.15
C PRO A 606 16.93 27.20 14.12
N ILE A 607 17.09 28.54 14.10
CA ILE A 607 16.59 29.40 13.02
C ILE A 607 17.52 29.27 11.82
N ARG A 608 16.97 28.84 10.69
CA ARG A 608 17.69 28.74 9.43
C ARG A 608 17.74 30.09 8.74
N THR A 609 18.94 30.60 8.49
CA THR A 609 19.16 31.84 7.74
C THR A 609 19.23 31.61 6.23
N GLN A 610 19.53 30.38 5.81
CA GLN A 610 19.65 29.95 4.42
C GLN A 610 18.98 28.60 4.19
N LYS A 611 18.79 28.28 2.92
CA LYS A 611 18.31 26.97 2.47
C LYS A 611 19.34 25.89 2.84
N ILE A 612 18.87 24.75 3.35
CA ILE A 612 19.71 23.59 3.67
C ILE A 612 19.27 22.45 2.75
N THR A 613 20.21 21.92 1.98
CA THR A 613 20.01 20.73 1.17
C THR A 613 20.60 19.54 1.90
N LYS A 614 19.78 18.54 2.23
CA LYS A 614 20.29 17.23 2.62
C LYS A 614 20.48 16.44 1.35
N ILE A 615 21.72 16.38 0.89
CA ILE A 615 22.12 15.36 -0.07
C ILE A 615 22.02 14.06 0.71
N SER A 616 21.09 13.18 0.35
CA SER A 616 21.04 11.85 0.92
C SER A 616 22.43 11.25 0.72
N SER A 617 23.18 11.02 1.81
CA SER A 617 24.49 10.38 1.75
C SER A 617 24.38 8.92 1.32
N VAL A 618 23.14 8.44 1.14
CA VAL A 618 22.79 7.19 0.51
C VAL A 618 22.38 7.50 -0.93
N ALA A 619 23.29 8.09 -1.70
CA ALA A 619 23.37 7.64 -3.09
C ALA A 619 23.77 6.17 -2.95
N ASP A 620 22.77 5.28 -2.87
CA ASP A 620 23.02 3.86 -3.00
C ASP A 620 23.88 3.73 -4.25
N LYS A 621 25.07 3.15 -4.13
CA LYS A 621 25.88 2.93 -5.33
C LYS A 621 25.00 2.15 -6.31
N PRO A 622 25.03 2.44 -7.63
CA PRO A 622 24.29 1.65 -8.60
C PRO A 622 24.54 0.17 -8.28
N VAL A 623 23.47 -0.52 -7.90
CA VAL A 623 23.57 -1.92 -7.50
C VAL A 623 23.70 -2.69 -8.79
N THR A 624 24.91 -3.15 -9.08
CA THR A 624 25.17 -4.05 -10.19
C THR A 624 24.78 -5.46 -9.74
N PHE A 625 23.66 -5.95 -10.25
CA PHE A 625 23.28 -7.35 -10.09
C PHE A 625 24.08 -8.17 -11.10
N THR A 626 24.67 -9.26 -10.62
CA THR A 626 25.38 -10.21 -11.47
C THR A 626 24.55 -11.47 -11.57
N ALA A 627 24.20 -11.84 -12.80
CA ALA A 627 23.47 -13.07 -13.10
C ALA A 627 24.34 -13.97 -13.97
N THR A 628 24.60 -15.20 -13.51
CA THR A 628 25.41 -16.19 -14.23
C THR A 628 24.51 -17.30 -14.77
N PRO A 629 24.78 -17.88 -15.96
CA PRO A 629 23.99 -19.01 -16.44
C PRO A 629 23.94 -20.15 -15.40
N SER A 630 22.75 -20.68 -15.12
CA SER A 630 22.59 -21.90 -14.31
C SER A 630 23.28 -23.10 -14.98
N ARG A 631 23.45 -24.23 -14.29
CA ARG A 631 24.07 -25.43 -14.87
C ARG A 631 23.37 -25.90 -16.14
N LYS A 632 22.03 -25.92 -16.15
CA LYS A 632 21.27 -26.30 -17.36
C LYS A 632 21.41 -25.26 -18.46
N ALA A 633 21.42 -23.96 -18.14
CA ALA A 633 21.64 -22.91 -19.13
C ALA A 633 23.05 -23.00 -19.75
N ALA A 634 24.08 -23.23 -18.92
CA ALA A 634 25.45 -23.45 -19.36
C ALA A 634 25.58 -24.68 -20.27
N ALA A 635 24.95 -25.79 -19.89
CA ALA A 635 24.89 -27.00 -20.73
C ALA A 635 24.17 -26.77 -22.06
N ALA A 636 23.20 -25.85 -22.10
CA ALA A 636 22.53 -25.38 -23.32
C ALA A 636 23.33 -24.32 -24.11
N GLY A 637 24.60 -24.09 -23.75
CA GLY A 637 25.52 -23.20 -24.47
C GLY A 637 25.48 -21.73 -24.04
N GLN A 638 24.79 -21.38 -22.95
CA GLN A 638 24.80 -20.03 -22.40
C GLN A 638 26.08 -19.81 -21.57
N ILE A 639 26.97 -18.92 -22.00
CA ILE A 639 28.30 -18.75 -21.37
C ILE A 639 28.54 -17.34 -20.79
N SER A 640 27.72 -16.35 -21.16
CA SER A 640 27.94 -14.96 -20.78
C SER A 640 27.32 -14.65 -19.42
N THR A 641 28.08 -14.04 -18.53
CA THR A 641 27.54 -13.39 -17.32
C THR A 641 26.84 -12.09 -17.70
N VAL A 642 25.68 -11.83 -17.10
CA VAL A 642 24.90 -10.60 -17.30
C VAL A 642 25.12 -9.68 -16.12
N TYR A 643 25.38 -8.41 -16.42
CA TYR A 643 25.48 -7.35 -15.43
C TYR A 643 24.29 -6.39 -15.61
N ILE A 644 23.47 -6.28 -14.59
CA ILE A 644 22.29 -5.43 -14.58
C ILE A 644 22.58 -4.26 -13.65
N ASN A 645 22.74 -3.07 -14.21
CA ASN A 645 22.86 -1.85 -13.44
C ASN A 645 21.46 -1.33 -13.17
N MET A 646 20.95 -1.52 -11.96
CA MET A 646 19.71 -0.84 -11.59
C MET A 646 20.02 0.64 -11.38
N PRO A 647 19.25 1.55 -11.99
CA PRO A 647 19.36 2.96 -11.68
C PRO A 647 19.10 3.11 -10.18
N VAL A 648 20.01 3.82 -9.52
CA VAL A 648 19.79 4.26 -8.14
C VAL A 648 18.50 5.06 -8.17
N ARG A 649 17.53 4.72 -7.30
CA ARG A 649 16.54 5.73 -6.93
C ARG A 649 17.34 6.81 -6.22
N GLU A 650 17.78 7.82 -6.95
CA GLU A 650 18.24 9.05 -6.33
C GLU A 650 17.06 9.49 -5.46
N GLU A 651 17.17 9.35 -4.14
CA GLU A 651 16.30 10.11 -3.27
C GLU A 651 16.55 11.56 -3.66
N GLU A 652 15.56 12.20 -4.31
CA GLU A 652 15.72 13.56 -4.80
C GLU A 652 16.30 14.41 -3.66
N PRO A 653 17.42 15.11 -3.88
CA PRO A 653 18.03 15.93 -2.85
C PRO A 653 16.96 16.86 -2.31
N PHE A 654 16.68 16.72 -1.02
CA PHE A 654 15.57 17.43 -0.44
C PHE A 654 16.07 18.71 0.21
N ASP A 655 15.35 19.74 -0.17
CA ASP A 655 15.66 21.11 0.14
C ASP A 655 14.71 21.61 1.23
N ILE A 656 15.27 22.21 2.27
CA ILE A 656 14.48 22.92 3.27
C ILE A 656 14.89 24.38 3.24
N ASP A 657 13.89 25.25 3.02
CA ASP A 657 14.08 26.69 2.98
C ASP A 657 14.49 27.27 4.33
N LYS A 658 14.96 28.53 4.27
CA LYS A 658 15.18 29.36 5.46
C LYS A 658 13.92 29.40 6.32
N SER A 659 14.09 29.57 7.63
CA SER A 659 12.98 29.66 8.56
C SER A 659 12.09 30.86 8.21
N LEU A 660 10.78 30.64 8.16
CA LEU A 660 9.77 31.64 7.88
C LEU A 660 8.86 31.83 9.10
N PHE A 661 8.28 33.02 9.24
CA PHE A 661 7.30 33.33 10.27
C PHE A 661 6.24 34.26 9.69
N TYR A 662 4.98 33.90 9.94
CA TYR A 662 3.81 34.66 9.54
C TYR A 662 2.87 34.72 10.74
N ASN A 663 2.56 35.93 11.24
CA ASN A 663 1.55 36.11 12.28
C ASN A 663 0.26 36.64 11.66
N GLN A 664 -0.58 35.72 11.20
CA GLN A 664 -1.86 36.04 10.57
C GLN A 664 -2.98 36.33 11.58
N VAL A 665 -2.75 36.12 12.89
CA VAL A 665 -3.73 36.46 13.93
C VAL A 665 -3.78 37.99 14.12
N ARG A 666 -2.61 38.66 14.08
CA ARG A 666 -2.48 40.12 14.23
C ARG A 666 -2.78 40.86 12.92
N GLU A 667 -3.27 42.09 13.02
CA GLU A 667 -3.80 42.88 11.88
C GLU A 667 -2.82 43.13 10.74
N THR A 668 -1.50 43.10 10.98
CA THR A 668 -0.51 43.41 9.94
C THR A 668 -0.18 42.24 9.02
N GLY A 669 -0.34 40.97 9.43
CA GLY A 669 -0.08 39.78 8.59
C GLY A 669 1.32 39.67 7.95
N GLU A 670 2.23 40.59 8.28
CA GLU A 670 3.49 40.79 7.57
C GLU A 670 4.57 39.78 7.98
N LYS A 671 5.40 39.43 7.01
CA LYS A 671 6.63 38.65 7.22
C LYS A 671 7.57 39.43 8.13
N VAL A 672 7.86 38.90 9.32
CA VAL A 672 8.78 39.53 10.27
C VAL A 672 10.22 39.19 9.90
N ASN A 673 11.09 40.20 9.80
CA ASN A 673 12.54 40.01 9.70
C ASN A 673 13.16 39.88 11.10
N GLY A 674 14.27 39.13 11.23
CA GLY A 674 14.95 38.96 12.53
C GLY A 674 14.23 38.01 13.48
N ILE A 675 13.61 36.96 12.93
CA ILE A 675 12.84 35.98 13.70
C ILE A 675 13.69 35.24 14.74
N THR A 676 13.05 34.91 15.84
CA THR A 676 13.57 34.09 16.92
C THR A 676 12.58 32.98 17.24
N GLN A 677 13.01 31.99 18.04
CA GLN A 677 12.11 30.93 18.50
C GLN A 677 10.96 31.46 19.37
N MET A 678 11.13 32.63 19.99
CA MET A 678 10.10 33.26 20.82
C MET A 678 8.91 33.75 19.98
N ASP A 679 9.11 34.04 18.70
CA ASP A 679 8.03 34.49 17.81
C ASP A 679 7.06 33.34 17.52
N TYR A 680 7.57 32.13 17.26
CA TYR A 680 6.73 30.92 17.14
C TYR A 680 5.95 30.63 18.42
N LEU A 681 6.60 30.77 19.59
CA LEU A 681 5.92 30.62 20.88
C LEU A 681 4.84 31.69 21.08
N GLY A 682 5.10 32.94 20.68
CA GLY A 682 4.12 34.02 20.73
C GLY A 682 2.89 33.75 19.87
N LEU A 683 3.10 33.21 18.66
CA LEU A 683 1.99 32.84 17.76
C LEU A 683 1.10 31.74 18.34
N ILE A 684 1.66 30.76 19.06
CA ILE A 684 0.84 29.75 19.76
C ILE A 684 -0.11 30.44 20.74
N SER A 685 0.38 31.39 21.56
CA SER A 685 -0.48 32.14 22.49
C SER A 685 -1.55 32.95 21.77
N ASP A 686 -1.22 33.57 20.64
CA ASP A 686 -2.18 34.33 19.83
C ASP A 686 -3.28 33.42 19.25
N VAL A 687 -2.91 32.25 18.70
CA VAL A 687 -3.86 31.24 18.19
C VAL A 687 -4.76 30.71 19.30
N LEU A 688 -4.18 30.34 20.44
CA LEU A 688 -4.95 29.83 21.59
C LEU A 688 -5.96 30.88 22.08
N ARG A 689 -5.56 32.16 22.15
CA ARG A 689 -6.48 33.24 22.51
C ARG A 689 -7.62 33.33 21.50
N GLU A 690 -7.32 33.34 20.20
CA GLU A 690 -8.33 33.44 19.14
C GLU A 690 -9.36 32.31 19.21
N ILE A 691 -8.92 31.05 19.33
CA ILE A 691 -9.85 29.90 19.38
C ILE A 691 -10.68 29.87 20.67
N THR A 692 -10.11 30.29 21.82
CA THR A 692 -10.81 30.26 23.12
C THR A 692 -12.04 31.16 23.15
N LEU A 693 -12.09 32.19 22.29
CA LEU A 693 -13.22 33.11 22.19
C LEU A 693 -14.45 32.47 21.53
N TYR A 694 -14.25 31.48 20.66
CA TYR A 694 -15.30 31.05 19.73
C TYR A 694 -15.64 29.57 19.83
N ALA A 695 -14.68 28.70 20.14
CA ALA A 695 -14.80 27.28 19.84
C ALA A 695 -14.59 26.33 21.04
N PRO A 696 -15.21 25.15 21.01
CA PRO A 696 -14.86 24.03 21.88
C PRO A 696 -13.43 23.54 21.64
N MET A 697 -12.75 23.09 22.69
CA MET A 697 -11.37 22.60 22.65
C MET A 697 -11.22 21.31 23.45
N TYR A 698 -10.36 20.41 22.98
CA TYR A 698 -9.98 19.21 23.72
C TYR A 698 -9.02 19.57 24.85
N ALA A 699 -9.48 19.44 26.10
CA ALA A 699 -8.81 19.99 27.28
C ALA A 699 -7.39 19.42 27.47
N MET A 700 -7.22 18.12 27.25
CA MET A 700 -5.92 17.43 27.41
C MET A 700 -4.86 17.90 26.39
N TRP A 701 -5.27 18.16 25.14
CA TRP A 701 -4.37 18.71 24.12
C TRP A 701 -3.99 20.15 24.42
N LEU A 702 -4.97 20.97 24.81
CA LEU A 702 -4.72 22.35 25.23
C LEU A 702 -3.71 22.39 26.38
N GLY A 703 -3.94 21.60 27.43
CA GLY A 703 -3.03 21.51 28.57
C GLY A 703 -1.62 21.06 28.19
N SER A 704 -1.50 20.05 27.33
CA SER A 704 -0.20 19.54 26.88
C SER A 704 0.57 20.55 26.03
N ILE A 705 -0.11 21.27 25.13
CA ILE A 705 0.50 22.36 24.33
C ILE A 705 0.97 23.49 25.24
N MET A 706 0.13 23.96 26.16
CA MET A 706 0.49 25.05 27.09
C MET A 706 1.65 24.67 28.00
N ALA A 707 1.65 23.44 28.54
CA ALA A 707 2.73 22.94 29.38
C ALA A 707 4.06 22.85 28.61
N ALA A 708 4.03 22.35 27.37
CA ALA A 708 5.22 22.29 26.51
C ALA A 708 5.71 23.69 26.14
N GLN A 709 4.79 24.61 25.80
CA GLN A 709 5.10 26.00 25.47
C GLN A 709 5.78 26.72 26.64
N ALA A 710 5.27 26.59 27.87
CA ALA A 710 5.84 27.22 29.06
C ALA A 710 7.24 26.68 29.39
N LYS A 711 7.44 25.36 29.29
CA LYS A 711 8.75 24.72 29.48
C LYS A 711 9.75 25.17 28.41
N LEU A 712 9.33 25.21 27.14
CA LEU A 712 10.17 25.63 26.03
C LEU A 712 10.50 27.13 26.10
N TYR A 713 9.55 27.97 26.53
CA TYR A 713 9.79 29.40 26.77
C TYR A 713 10.88 29.63 27.82
N THR A 714 10.82 28.88 28.92
CA THR A 714 11.84 28.93 29.98
C THR A 714 13.20 28.49 29.45
N ASP A 715 13.25 27.36 28.74
CA ASP A 715 14.47 26.85 28.10
C ASP A 715 15.08 27.86 27.13
N ARG A 716 14.25 28.51 26.30
CA ARG A 716 14.71 29.54 25.35
C ARG A 716 15.23 30.79 26.03
N ARG A 717 14.66 31.21 27.17
CA ARG A 717 15.22 32.30 27.97
C ARG A 717 16.57 31.95 28.57
N THR A 718 16.73 30.72 29.05
CA THR A 718 18.02 30.22 29.55
C THR A 718 19.06 30.23 28.44
N ILE A 719 18.77 29.63 27.29
CA ILE A 719 19.67 29.61 26.12
C ILE A 719 20.02 31.03 25.65
N ARG A 720 19.06 31.95 25.63
CA ARG A 720 19.32 33.36 25.26
C ARG A 720 20.25 34.06 26.25
N THR A 721 20.13 33.74 27.53
CA THR A 721 20.98 34.31 28.59
C THR A 721 22.40 33.74 28.51
N GLU A 722 22.53 32.42 28.31
CA GLU A 722 23.81 31.72 28.22
C GLU A 722 24.54 31.99 26.89
N TYR A 723 23.81 32.22 25.81
CA TYR A 723 24.35 32.37 24.45
C TYR A 723 23.84 33.65 23.76
N SER A 724 24.06 34.81 24.36
CA SER A 724 23.50 36.10 23.96
C SER A 724 23.68 36.47 22.48
N GLY A 725 24.75 36.00 21.81
CA GLY A 725 24.99 36.22 20.37
C GLY A 725 24.70 35.04 19.43
N ALA A 726 24.41 33.84 19.94
CA ALA A 726 24.28 32.62 19.13
C ALA A 726 23.02 31.79 19.42
N HIS A 727 22.16 32.25 20.33
CA HIS A 727 20.97 31.52 20.79
C HIS A 727 20.03 31.08 19.65
N VAL A 728 19.89 31.88 18.59
CA VAL A 728 19.04 31.54 17.44
C VAL A 728 19.52 30.31 16.69
N ALA A 729 20.82 30.01 16.69
CA ALA A 729 21.40 28.85 16.03
C ALA A 729 21.41 27.59 16.92
N ARG A 730 20.84 27.65 18.14
CA ARG A 730 20.85 26.55 19.10
C ARG A 730 19.52 25.80 19.08
N TRP A 731 19.62 24.49 19.23
CA TRP A 731 18.48 23.65 19.58
C TRP A 731 18.00 23.91 21.00
N SER A 732 16.75 23.57 21.31
CA SER A 732 16.33 23.46 22.71
C SER A 732 17.07 22.33 23.41
N SER A 733 17.19 22.42 24.73
CA SER A 733 17.90 21.43 25.55
C SER A 733 17.31 20.03 25.36
N LYS A 734 15.99 19.95 25.29
CA LYS A 734 15.22 18.74 24.98
C LYS A 734 13.94 19.06 24.22
N TRP A 735 13.27 18.01 23.77
CA TRP A 735 11.89 18.07 23.32
C TRP A 735 10.96 17.97 24.54
N PHE A 736 9.92 18.81 24.61
CA PHE A 736 9.11 19.00 25.82
C PHE A 736 7.63 18.58 25.66
N PHE A 737 7.20 18.26 24.44
CA PHE A 737 5.81 17.92 24.15
C PHE A 737 5.62 16.41 24.08
N GLU A 738 4.56 15.94 24.71
CA GLU A 738 4.13 14.54 24.71
C GLU A 738 2.66 14.50 24.27
N ILE A 739 2.29 13.49 23.48
CA ILE A 739 0.91 13.29 23.07
C ILE A 739 0.11 12.86 24.31
N PRO A 740 -0.96 13.56 24.70
CA PRO A 740 -1.76 13.17 25.85
C PRO A 740 -2.53 11.87 25.62
N GLU A 741 -2.87 11.18 26.71
CA GLU A 741 -3.82 10.06 26.70
C GLU A 741 -5.18 10.48 26.14
N TYR A 742 -5.87 9.55 25.46
CA TYR A 742 -7.18 9.84 24.88
C TYR A 742 -8.17 10.29 25.95
N SER A 743 -8.87 11.38 25.66
CA SER A 743 -9.92 11.91 26.50
C SER A 743 -11.00 12.57 25.66
N GLN A 744 -12.24 12.26 26.02
CA GLN A 744 -13.42 12.86 25.41
C GLN A 744 -13.76 14.23 26.01
N HIS A 745 -12.97 14.69 26.99
CA HIS A 745 -13.25 15.94 27.69
C HIS A 745 -13.01 17.15 26.78
N ILE A 746 -14.12 17.74 26.35
CA ILE A 746 -14.15 18.95 25.54
C ILE A 746 -14.68 20.09 26.41
N ILE A 747 -13.98 21.20 26.40
CA ILE A 747 -14.35 22.41 27.13
C ILE A 747 -14.66 23.54 26.16
N ARG A 748 -15.51 24.47 26.58
CA ARG A 748 -15.71 25.74 25.89
C ARG A 748 -15.65 26.88 26.90
N VAL A 749 -14.96 27.96 26.54
CA VAL A 749 -14.98 29.20 27.31
C VAL A 749 -15.95 30.17 26.66
N ALA A 750 -16.94 30.66 27.39
CA ALA A 750 -17.87 31.68 26.92
C ALA A 750 -18.31 32.57 28.10
N ASN A 751 -18.34 33.89 27.89
CA ASN A 751 -18.73 34.86 28.93
C ASN A 751 -17.97 34.67 30.26
N ASP A 752 -16.65 34.48 30.18
CA ASP A 752 -15.76 34.20 31.32
C ASP A 752 -16.11 32.93 32.13
N LYS A 753 -16.92 32.03 31.57
CA LYS A 753 -17.29 30.75 32.16
C LYS A 753 -16.79 29.59 31.32
N GLN A 754 -16.42 28.49 31.99
CA GLN A 754 -16.07 27.24 31.34
C GLN A 754 -17.29 26.30 31.35
N TYR A 755 -17.58 25.71 30.20
CA TYR A 755 -18.62 24.72 30.01
C TYR A 755 -17.99 23.41 29.57
N ASP A 756 -18.45 22.31 30.14
CA ASP A 756 -18.16 20.99 29.59
C ASP A 756 -19.10 20.75 28.40
N MET A 757 -18.54 20.28 27.29
CA MET A 757 -19.25 20.03 26.04
C MET A 757 -19.39 18.52 25.84
N ASN A 758 -20.57 18.09 25.42
CA ASN A 758 -20.86 16.68 25.18
C ASN A 758 -21.30 16.46 23.73
N TRP A 759 -20.93 15.31 23.16
CA TRP A 759 -21.47 14.87 21.88
C TRP A 759 -22.88 14.32 22.08
N ASN A 760 -23.83 14.84 21.30
CA ASN A 760 -25.17 14.29 21.21
C ASN A 760 -25.17 13.13 20.18
N ARG A 761 -25.70 11.97 20.58
CA ARG A 761 -25.73 10.76 19.75
C ARG A 761 -26.66 10.87 18.55
N ASP A 762 -27.78 11.56 18.70
CA ASP A 762 -28.82 11.64 17.68
C ASP A 762 -28.51 12.71 16.61
N THR A 763 -27.82 13.78 17.02
CA THR A 763 -27.53 14.92 16.14
C THR A 763 -26.08 14.95 15.65
N GLU A 764 -25.21 14.12 16.21
CA GLU A 764 -23.76 14.11 15.98
C GLU A 764 -23.13 15.51 16.13
N ARG A 765 -23.65 16.31 17.06
CA ARG A 765 -23.22 17.69 17.33
C ARG A 765 -22.82 17.87 18.78
N LEU A 766 -21.94 18.84 19.01
CA LEU A 766 -21.60 19.28 20.35
C LEU A 766 -22.70 20.15 20.95
N GLU A 767 -23.07 19.80 22.18
CA GLU A 767 -24.06 20.49 22.99
C GLU A 767 -23.47 20.88 24.34
N TYR A 768 -24.05 21.92 24.95
CA TYR A 768 -23.65 22.36 26.28
C TYR A 768 -24.07 21.30 27.30
N GLY A 769 -23.10 20.82 28.07
CA GLY A 769 -23.31 19.99 29.25
C GLY A 769 -23.54 20.83 30.50
N GLN A 770 -23.13 20.29 31.65
CA GLN A 770 -23.19 21.01 32.92
C GLN A 770 -22.22 22.20 32.94
N GLU A 771 -22.61 23.27 33.65
CA GLU A 771 -21.70 24.36 33.99
C GLU A 771 -20.64 23.82 34.96
N GLY A 772 -19.39 23.72 34.49
CA GLY A 772 -18.29 23.24 35.31
C GLY A 772 -17.96 24.23 36.42
N ARG A 773 -17.68 23.76 37.64
CA ARG A 773 -17.02 24.60 38.64
C ARG A 773 -15.63 24.94 38.12
N MET A 774 -15.27 26.23 38.07
CA MET A 774 -13.89 26.64 37.80
C MET A 774 -12.97 25.91 38.76
N GLY A 775 -12.14 24.99 38.26
CA GLY A 775 -10.92 24.64 38.95
C GLY A 775 -10.01 25.87 38.90
N ASP A 776 -9.52 26.34 40.04
CA ASP A 776 -8.79 27.60 40.27
C ASP A 776 -7.48 27.81 39.44
N GLY A 777 -7.22 27.00 38.41
CA GLY A 777 -5.98 27.03 37.63
C GLY A 777 -6.04 27.66 36.24
N TRP A 778 -7.16 27.59 35.50
CA TRP A 778 -7.13 27.83 34.04
C TRP A 778 -7.39 29.29 33.63
N ALA A 779 -8.25 30.01 34.36
CA ALA A 779 -8.64 31.39 34.06
C ALA A 779 -7.48 32.42 34.21
N HIS A 780 -6.35 32.00 34.80
CA HIS A 780 -5.15 32.81 34.96
C HIS A 780 -4.06 32.50 33.93
N MET A 781 -4.15 31.37 33.21
CA MET A 781 -3.15 30.92 32.24
C MET A 781 -3.46 31.34 30.80
N ILE A 782 -4.71 31.67 30.50
CA ILE A 782 -5.07 32.31 29.22
C ILE A 782 -4.84 33.82 29.43
N PRO A 783 -3.91 34.46 28.71
CA PRO A 783 -3.65 35.88 28.90
C PRO A 783 -4.91 36.66 28.51
N ARG A 784 -5.48 37.36 29.49
CA ARG A 784 -6.61 38.27 29.31
C ARG A 784 -6.21 39.40 28.33
N PRO A 785 -7.18 40.00 27.61
CA PRO A 785 -6.94 41.11 26.71
C PRO A 785 -6.09 42.24 27.32
#